data_AF-A0A2R6JD35-F1
#
_entry.id   AF-A0A2R6JD35-F1
#
_cell.length_a   1.000
_cell.length_b   1.000
_cell.length_c   1.000
_cell.angle_alpha   90.00
_cell.angle_beta   90.00
_cell.angle_gamma   90.00
#
_symmetry.space_group_name_H-M   'P 1'
#
loop_
_entity.id
_entity.type
_entity.pdbx_description
1 polymer ?
#
loop_
_entity_poly.entity_id
_entity_poly.type
_entity_poly.pdbx_seq_one_letter_code
_entity_poly.pdbx_strand_id
1 'polypeptide(L)'
;MDAVRTVARRLRAEAQAADERRLLVLAGGREAGYRGAVAACEPLADVVSVSERDPVGDRLPPRRADELLGTTHDAVVVDCHDACRPNAVGRAAGAVDGGGLLVLATPPLDDWPATRDGFDETLAVPPFEPGNVAGRFRRRLVRTLRAHRGVAVVDVDERYVETDGLTDPAPRLDAGTVAPPDDHAFPTAVYEACRTADQRDAVAACERLREPGTAVVVEADRGRGKSSAAGLAAAALAAAGRDVLVTAPAYRNAAECFDRAAEALAALEALSDDRRTADRPELVADEGRVRFREPEAAVDAAADVLVVDEAAALPVRRLESLLAVAPAACFATTVRGYEGSGRGFDVRFRDRLEDARAVTDVDLATPIRYAPADPVEVWLFRALMLDARPAVEPLVAGADSVEATYERLDPDALAADETRLREAFGLLVEAHYRTDPDDLARLLDAPNIAIRGLSVDGHLVSVALLAREGGLPAAKRRAMYEGGRVRGNMLPDVLTSQLRDPEAAAPVGLRVMRIATHRAARSRGLGSALLSAVEAEFDSDGDMGDGGASDDTAPGAVDYLCVGYGATPELLSFWRAGGYRTVHLSATRNDDSGEYSALMLRPLSPAGEALAERQVAWFRRRIGSVLADALDDADPDIVRGALAAAGGTVPLDLSAAEWRTVVGAAYGPGLYDAAPRPFRRLALRALLEGTALDADAERLLVRKVLQARPWDEVVDDLGYVSRRSCMRALGDAYRPLVDRYGGDLAREEVDRYRD
;
A
#
# COMPACT_ATOMS: atom_id res chain seq x y z
N MET A 1 -21.67 1.08 -38.83
CA MET A 1 -21.09 2.36 -38.34
C MET A 1 -22.16 3.40 -38.07
N ASP A 2 -23.17 3.56 -38.93
CA ASP A 2 -24.30 4.48 -38.67
C ASP A 2 -25.03 4.22 -37.34
N ALA A 3 -25.17 2.95 -36.95
CA ALA A 3 -25.69 2.56 -35.63
C ALA A 3 -24.84 3.14 -34.49
N VAL A 4 -23.50 2.96 -34.55
CA VAL A 4 -22.56 3.52 -33.56
C VAL A 4 -22.65 5.04 -33.50
N ARG A 5 -22.66 5.73 -34.66
CA ARG A 5 -22.82 7.20 -34.73
C ARG A 5 -24.12 7.66 -34.07
N THR A 6 -25.20 6.92 -34.32
CA THR A 6 -26.52 7.24 -33.76
C THR A 6 -26.57 7.07 -32.25
N VAL A 7 -26.04 5.95 -31.73
CA VAL A 7 -25.97 5.67 -30.29
C VAL A 7 -25.08 6.69 -29.59
N ALA A 8 -23.85 6.89 -30.07
CA ALA A 8 -22.90 7.84 -29.49
C ALA A 8 -23.46 9.27 -29.43
N ARG A 9 -24.13 9.72 -30.50
CA ARG A 9 -24.79 11.03 -30.53
C ARG A 9 -25.91 11.17 -29.49
N ARG A 10 -26.73 10.13 -29.31
CA ARG A 10 -27.82 10.15 -28.31
C ARG A 10 -27.27 10.12 -26.90
N LEU A 11 -26.27 9.28 -26.63
CA LEU A 11 -25.59 9.20 -25.35
C LEU A 11 -24.98 10.56 -24.99
N ARG A 12 -24.20 11.17 -25.87
CA ARG A 12 -23.58 12.48 -25.63
C ARG A 12 -24.62 13.57 -25.36
N ALA A 13 -25.72 13.59 -26.12
CA ALA A 13 -26.77 14.58 -25.90
C ALA A 13 -27.40 14.44 -24.50
N GLU A 14 -27.63 13.22 -24.02
CA GLU A 14 -28.14 12.97 -22.67
C GLU A 14 -27.08 13.28 -21.60
N ALA A 15 -25.83 12.87 -21.84
CA ALA A 15 -24.68 13.14 -20.99
C ALA A 15 -24.56 14.65 -20.72
N GLN A 16 -24.57 15.47 -21.78
CA GLN A 16 -24.47 16.93 -21.69
C GLN A 16 -25.69 17.57 -21.02
N ALA A 17 -26.88 17.01 -21.23
CA ALA A 17 -28.11 17.53 -20.62
C ALA A 17 -28.22 17.20 -19.12
N ALA A 18 -27.54 16.14 -18.66
CA ALA A 18 -27.54 15.69 -17.28
C ALA A 18 -26.25 16.06 -16.53
N ASP A 19 -25.22 16.55 -17.22
CA ASP A 19 -23.85 16.71 -16.71
C ASP A 19 -23.24 15.38 -16.19
N GLU A 20 -23.65 14.27 -16.79
CA GLU A 20 -23.20 12.91 -16.45
C GLU A 20 -22.28 12.37 -17.56
N ARG A 21 -21.53 11.32 -17.27
CA ARG A 21 -20.77 10.55 -18.26
C ARG A 21 -21.62 9.44 -18.84
N ARG A 22 -21.26 8.97 -20.03
CA ARG A 22 -21.85 7.78 -20.65
C ARG A 22 -20.80 6.76 -21.04
N LEU A 23 -21.18 5.48 -21.00
CA LEU A 23 -20.31 4.36 -21.38
C LEU A 23 -20.83 3.68 -22.64
N LEU A 24 -19.98 3.59 -23.65
CA LEU A 24 -20.23 2.88 -24.91
C LEU A 24 -19.26 1.71 -25.07
N VAL A 25 -19.80 0.50 -25.14
CA VAL A 25 -19.05 -0.73 -25.46
C VAL A 25 -19.20 -1.04 -26.94
N LEU A 26 -18.06 -1.20 -27.60
CA LEU A 26 -17.93 -1.63 -28.99
C LEU A 26 -17.40 -3.07 -28.98
N ALA A 27 -18.31 -4.03 -28.98
CA ALA A 27 -18.01 -5.45 -28.88
C ALA A 27 -17.84 -6.07 -30.27
N GLY A 28 -16.70 -6.70 -30.55
CA GLY A 28 -16.47 -7.39 -31.81
C GLY A 28 -14.98 -7.50 -32.15
N GLY A 29 -14.66 -7.67 -33.42
CA GLY A 29 -13.29 -7.69 -33.92
C GLY A 29 -12.62 -6.32 -33.78
N ARG A 30 -11.33 -6.33 -33.44
CA ARG A 30 -10.52 -5.12 -33.18
C ARG A 30 -10.67 -4.03 -34.25
N GLU A 31 -10.52 -4.38 -35.53
CA GLU A 31 -10.61 -3.42 -36.64
C GLU A 31 -12.03 -2.84 -36.81
N ALA A 32 -13.07 -3.61 -36.50
CA ALA A 32 -14.43 -3.11 -36.45
C ALA A 32 -14.64 -2.19 -35.23
N GLY A 33 -14.08 -2.57 -34.07
CA GLY A 33 -14.07 -1.78 -32.84
C GLY A 33 -13.42 -0.42 -33.03
N TYR A 34 -12.24 -0.36 -33.65
CA TYR A 34 -11.54 0.90 -33.92
C TYR A 34 -12.31 1.80 -34.89
N ARG A 35 -12.88 1.24 -35.97
CA ARG A 35 -13.77 2.01 -36.86
C ARG A 35 -15.01 2.53 -36.12
N GLY A 36 -15.53 1.74 -35.17
CA GLY A 36 -16.59 2.16 -34.26
C GLY A 36 -16.14 3.31 -33.36
N ALA A 37 -14.94 3.24 -32.77
CA ALA A 37 -14.40 4.28 -31.89
C ALA A 37 -14.21 5.60 -32.64
N VAL A 38 -13.64 5.55 -33.85
CA VAL A 38 -13.54 6.71 -34.76
C VAL A 38 -14.94 7.28 -35.03
N ALA A 39 -15.92 6.43 -35.34
CA ALA A 39 -17.28 6.87 -35.61
C ALA A 39 -18.00 7.48 -34.38
N ALA A 40 -17.70 6.99 -33.18
CA ALA A 40 -18.26 7.52 -31.93
C ALA A 40 -17.63 8.88 -31.55
N CYS A 41 -16.34 9.06 -31.85
CA CYS A 41 -15.56 10.22 -31.42
C CYS A 41 -15.40 11.31 -32.48
N GLU A 42 -15.84 11.09 -33.73
CA GLU A 42 -15.75 12.05 -34.85
C GLU A 42 -16.19 13.50 -34.51
N PRO A 43 -17.22 13.77 -33.68
CA PRO A 43 -17.62 15.15 -33.35
C PRO A 43 -16.92 15.73 -32.11
N LEU A 44 -15.87 15.08 -31.59
CA LEU A 44 -15.15 15.48 -30.38
C LEU A 44 -13.80 16.09 -30.73
N ALA A 45 -13.41 17.11 -29.96
CA ALA A 45 -12.15 17.81 -30.18
C ALA A 45 -11.03 17.23 -29.31
N ASP A 46 -11.35 16.78 -28.10
CA ASP A 46 -10.39 16.23 -27.15
C ASP A 46 -10.66 14.75 -26.88
N VAL A 47 -9.84 13.90 -27.48
CA VAL A 47 -9.98 12.43 -27.41
C VAL A 47 -8.63 11.81 -27.13
N VAL A 48 -8.59 10.96 -26.10
CA VAL A 48 -7.41 10.17 -25.76
C VAL A 48 -7.73 8.68 -25.87
N SER A 49 -6.80 7.92 -26.44
CA SER A 49 -6.87 6.46 -26.53
C SER A 49 -5.84 5.81 -25.61
N VAL A 50 -6.34 4.97 -24.70
CA VAL A 50 -5.54 4.05 -23.89
C VAL A 50 -5.36 2.75 -24.66
N SER A 51 -4.29 2.66 -25.46
CA SER A 51 -4.02 1.53 -26.35
C SER A 51 -2.52 1.43 -26.68
N GLU A 52 -2.06 0.23 -27.00
CA GLU A 52 -0.73 0.00 -27.60
C GLU A 52 -0.71 0.42 -29.09
N ARG A 53 -1.87 0.73 -29.66
CA ARG A 53 -2.10 1.14 -31.06
C ARG A 53 -2.78 2.50 -31.12
N ASP A 54 -3.05 2.97 -32.33
CA ASP A 54 -3.66 4.29 -32.60
C ASP A 54 -5.11 4.14 -33.10
N PRO A 55 -6.12 3.93 -32.22
CA PRO A 55 -7.50 3.85 -32.66
C PRO A 55 -8.08 5.23 -33.02
N VAL A 56 -7.92 6.25 -32.17
CA VAL A 56 -8.38 7.64 -32.41
C VAL A 56 -7.75 8.63 -31.41
N GLY A 57 -7.48 9.87 -31.82
CA GLY A 57 -6.97 10.91 -30.91
C GLY A 57 -5.55 10.64 -30.41
N ASP A 58 -5.17 11.26 -29.29
CA ASP A 58 -3.85 11.11 -28.69
C ASP A 58 -3.68 9.73 -28.04
N ARG A 59 -2.52 9.09 -28.21
CA ARG A 59 -2.28 7.73 -27.71
C ARG A 59 -1.49 7.72 -26.40
N LEU A 60 -2.01 6.97 -25.43
CA LEU A 60 -1.30 6.55 -24.23
C LEU A 60 -1.29 5.01 -24.11
N PRO A 61 -0.12 4.38 -23.92
CA PRO A 61 -0.08 2.94 -23.60
C PRO A 61 -0.81 2.64 -22.29
N PRO A 62 -1.49 1.48 -22.13
CA PRO A 62 -2.19 1.12 -20.90
C PRO A 62 -1.32 1.15 -19.64
N ARG A 63 -0.02 0.93 -19.77
CA ARG A 63 0.95 0.99 -18.65
C ARG A 63 1.24 2.42 -18.16
N ARG A 64 0.92 3.43 -18.97
CA ARG A 64 1.09 4.87 -18.68
C ARG A 64 -0.25 5.56 -18.43
N ALA A 65 -1.30 4.79 -18.14
CA ALA A 65 -2.64 5.36 -17.88
C ALA A 65 -2.68 6.25 -16.62
N ASP A 66 -1.66 6.21 -15.76
CA ASP A 66 -1.45 7.19 -14.67
C ASP A 66 -1.22 8.62 -15.17
N GLU A 67 -0.81 8.82 -16.42
CA GLU A 67 -0.66 10.17 -16.98
C GLU A 67 -1.99 10.88 -17.26
N LEU A 68 -3.10 10.12 -17.29
CA LEU A 68 -4.45 10.67 -17.34
C LEU A 68 -4.89 11.27 -15.99
N LEU A 69 -4.14 11.03 -14.91
CA LEU A 69 -4.51 11.51 -13.59
C LEU A 69 -4.35 13.02 -13.51
N GLY A 70 -5.47 13.70 -13.31
CA GLY A 70 -5.52 15.16 -13.17
C GLY A 70 -5.98 15.84 -14.46
N THR A 71 -5.92 15.15 -15.60
CA THR A 71 -6.45 15.66 -16.88
C THR A 71 -7.95 15.45 -16.98
N THR A 72 -8.56 16.01 -18.04
CA THR A 72 -10.00 15.92 -18.32
C THR A 72 -10.19 15.96 -19.84
N HIS A 73 -11.03 15.08 -20.39
CA HIS A 73 -11.22 14.88 -21.82
C HIS A 73 -12.71 14.68 -22.18
N ASP A 74 -13.10 15.09 -23.40
CA ASP A 74 -14.46 14.88 -23.92
C ASP A 74 -14.76 13.38 -24.10
N ALA A 75 -13.74 12.59 -24.51
CA ALA A 75 -13.83 11.15 -24.52
C ALA A 75 -12.50 10.46 -24.28
N VAL A 76 -12.59 9.29 -23.67
CA VAL A 76 -11.46 8.37 -23.53
C VAL A 76 -11.85 7.01 -24.12
N VAL A 77 -11.03 6.51 -25.04
CA VAL A 77 -11.19 5.20 -25.66
C VAL A 77 -10.22 4.22 -25.00
N VAL A 78 -10.73 3.15 -24.41
CA VAL A 78 -9.90 2.08 -23.83
C VAL A 78 -9.94 0.87 -24.74
N ASP A 79 -8.75 0.45 -25.19
CA ASP A 79 -8.58 -0.75 -25.98
C ASP A 79 -8.37 -1.97 -25.08
N CYS A 80 -9.37 -2.83 -25.04
CA CYS A 80 -9.38 -4.05 -24.23
C CYS A 80 -8.92 -5.30 -25.01
N HIS A 81 -8.43 -5.16 -26.24
CA HIS A 81 -7.93 -6.30 -27.03
C HIS A 81 -6.48 -6.67 -26.71
N ASP A 82 -5.61 -5.70 -26.41
CA ASP A 82 -4.19 -5.97 -26.15
C ASP A 82 -3.90 -6.26 -24.68
N ALA A 83 -4.47 -5.48 -23.77
CA ALA A 83 -4.34 -5.69 -22.33
C ALA A 83 -5.47 -4.97 -21.57
N CYS A 84 -6.52 -5.68 -21.20
CA CYS A 84 -7.58 -5.13 -20.36
C CYS A 84 -7.11 -5.07 -18.89
N ARG A 85 -6.50 -3.95 -18.52
CA ARG A 85 -6.04 -3.68 -17.15
C ARG A 85 -7.13 -2.96 -16.33
N PRO A 86 -7.59 -3.53 -15.20
CA PRO A 86 -8.52 -2.86 -14.29
C PRO A 86 -8.09 -1.43 -13.92
N ASN A 87 -6.81 -1.22 -13.62
CA ASN A 87 -6.26 0.10 -13.29
C ASN A 87 -6.40 1.10 -14.46
N ALA A 88 -6.16 0.65 -15.69
CA ALA A 88 -6.27 1.51 -16.87
C ALA A 88 -7.72 1.90 -17.14
N VAL A 89 -8.68 0.98 -16.96
CA VAL A 89 -10.12 1.26 -17.07
C VAL A 89 -10.54 2.29 -16.02
N GLY A 90 -10.11 2.13 -14.76
CA GLY A 90 -10.41 3.09 -13.69
C GLY A 90 -9.87 4.49 -13.96
N ARG A 91 -8.59 4.58 -14.34
CA ARG A 91 -7.93 5.85 -14.66
C ARG A 91 -8.53 6.54 -15.88
N ALA A 92 -8.85 5.78 -16.93
CA ALA A 92 -9.53 6.28 -18.12
C ALA A 92 -10.91 6.85 -17.79
N ALA A 93 -11.72 6.12 -17.02
CA ALA A 93 -13.05 6.58 -16.62
C ALA A 93 -12.99 7.90 -15.84
N GLY A 94 -12.01 8.05 -14.94
CA GLY A 94 -11.82 9.26 -14.15
C GLY A 94 -11.31 10.49 -14.90
N ALA A 95 -10.81 10.32 -16.12
CA ALA A 95 -10.36 11.40 -16.97
C ALA A 95 -11.44 11.91 -17.94
N VAL A 96 -12.62 11.29 -17.96
CA VAL A 96 -13.78 11.77 -18.72
C VAL A 96 -14.58 12.77 -17.88
N ASP A 97 -14.92 13.93 -18.46
CA ASP A 97 -15.74 14.96 -17.80
C ASP A 97 -17.24 14.68 -17.88
N GLY A 98 -18.03 15.41 -17.09
CA GLY A 98 -19.48 15.52 -17.26
C GLY A 98 -19.84 15.91 -18.70
N GLY A 99 -20.79 15.22 -19.31
CA GLY A 99 -21.12 15.36 -20.72
C GLY A 99 -20.24 14.55 -21.69
N GLY A 100 -19.21 13.87 -21.19
CA GLY A 100 -18.27 13.08 -21.98
C GLY A 100 -18.64 11.62 -22.18
N LEU A 101 -17.80 10.92 -22.96
CA LEU A 101 -17.98 9.52 -23.32
C LEU A 101 -16.76 8.65 -22.97
N LEU A 102 -16.98 7.60 -22.17
CA LEU A 102 -16.03 6.50 -22.03
C LEU A 102 -16.38 5.44 -23.08
N VAL A 103 -15.41 5.08 -23.92
CA VAL A 103 -15.59 4.05 -24.96
C VAL A 103 -14.70 2.85 -24.67
N LEU A 104 -15.27 1.64 -24.61
CA LEU A 104 -14.52 0.39 -24.51
C LEU A 104 -14.55 -0.34 -25.84
N ALA A 105 -13.39 -0.53 -26.47
CA ALA A 105 -13.24 -1.43 -27.62
C ALA A 105 -12.86 -2.82 -27.10
N THR A 106 -13.80 -3.76 -27.17
CA THR A 106 -13.66 -5.09 -26.56
C THR A 106 -13.78 -6.21 -27.60
N PRO A 107 -13.19 -7.39 -27.34
CA PRO A 107 -13.60 -8.62 -28.03
C PRO A 107 -15.12 -8.86 -27.91
N PRO A 108 -15.69 -9.79 -28.71
CA PRO A 108 -17.08 -10.22 -28.52
C PRO A 108 -17.31 -10.61 -27.05
N LEU A 109 -18.35 -10.04 -26.42
CA LEU A 109 -18.52 -10.12 -24.97
C LEU A 109 -18.67 -11.56 -24.46
N ASP A 110 -19.24 -12.45 -25.26
CA ASP A 110 -19.41 -13.87 -24.91
C ASP A 110 -18.09 -14.65 -24.94
N ASP A 111 -17.17 -14.29 -25.84
CA ASP A 111 -15.85 -14.94 -26.00
C ASP A 111 -14.75 -14.30 -25.15
N TRP A 112 -14.96 -13.04 -24.74
CA TRP A 112 -13.94 -12.25 -24.06
C TRP A 112 -13.38 -12.90 -22.77
N PRO A 113 -14.18 -13.55 -21.90
CA PRO A 113 -13.64 -14.23 -20.72
C PRO A 113 -12.66 -15.37 -21.03
N ALA A 114 -12.82 -16.03 -22.19
CA ALA A 114 -11.94 -17.10 -22.64
C ALA A 114 -10.73 -16.58 -23.43
N THR A 115 -10.74 -15.32 -23.85
CA THR A 115 -9.63 -14.69 -24.56
C THR A 115 -8.49 -14.39 -23.58
N ARG A 116 -7.23 -14.59 -24.01
CA ARG A 116 -6.04 -14.21 -23.24
C ARG A 116 -5.35 -13.00 -23.89
N ASP A 117 -4.89 -12.07 -23.07
CA ASP A 117 -4.24 -10.82 -23.47
C ASP A 117 -2.95 -10.55 -22.67
N GLY A 118 -2.30 -9.41 -22.92
CA GLY A 118 -1.04 -9.03 -22.26
C GLY A 118 -1.15 -8.69 -20.78
N PHE A 119 -2.35 -8.56 -20.22
CA PHE A 119 -2.55 -8.48 -18.77
C PHE A 119 -2.50 -9.87 -18.13
N ASP A 120 -2.98 -10.92 -18.79
CA ASP A 120 -2.93 -12.30 -18.29
C ASP A 120 -1.49 -12.79 -18.09
N GLU A 121 -0.55 -12.32 -18.91
CA GLU A 121 0.90 -12.56 -18.72
C GLU A 121 1.41 -12.07 -17.36
N THR A 122 0.78 -11.05 -16.78
CA THR A 122 1.15 -10.50 -15.47
C THR A 122 0.53 -11.27 -14.30
N LEU A 123 -0.54 -12.03 -14.56
CA LEU A 123 -1.23 -12.90 -13.61
C LEU A 123 -0.64 -14.32 -13.61
N ALA A 124 -0.12 -14.78 -14.76
CA ALA A 124 0.57 -16.05 -14.93
C ALA A 124 1.98 -16.04 -14.33
N VAL A 125 2.05 -16.11 -13.00
CA VAL A 125 3.31 -16.22 -12.27
C VAL A 125 3.92 -17.61 -12.50
N PRO A 126 5.20 -17.72 -12.93
CA PRO A 126 5.84 -19.02 -13.08
C PRO A 126 5.75 -19.89 -11.82
N PRO A 127 5.46 -21.21 -11.95
CA PRO A 127 5.54 -22.01 -13.19
C PRO A 127 4.29 -21.97 -14.08
N PHE A 128 3.26 -21.19 -13.73
CA PHE A 128 2.05 -21.09 -14.53
C PHE A 128 2.27 -20.26 -15.81
N GLU A 129 1.47 -20.56 -16.83
CA GLU A 129 1.45 -19.87 -18.12
C GLU A 129 0.12 -19.14 -18.32
N PRO A 130 0.01 -18.18 -19.28
CA PRO A 130 -1.24 -17.43 -19.51
C PRO A 130 -2.47 -18.31 -19.73
N GLY A 131 -2.29 -19.53 -20.26
CA GLY A 131 -3.38 -20.50 -20.42
C GLY A 131 -4.00 -20.96 -19.10
N ASN A 132 -3.30 -20.85 -17.97
CA ASN A 132 -3.80 -21.22 -16.64
C ASN A 132 -4.62 -20.11 -15.97
N VAL A 133 -4.62 -18.88 -16.51
CA VAL A 133 -5.42 -17.77 -15.96
C VAL A 133 -6.90 -18.04 -16.21
N ALA A 134 -7.77 -17.82 -15.22
CA ALA A 134 -9.15 -18.31 -15.27
C ALA A 134 -10.15 -17.41 -16.05
N GLY A 135 -9.93 -16.09 -16.09
CA GLY A 135 -10.80 -15.13 -16.77
C GLY A 135 -12.13 -14.82 -16.04
N ARG A 136 -12.22 -15.10 -14.73
CA ARG A 136 -13.38 -14.80 -13.88
C ARG A 136 -13.60 -13.30 -13.73
N PHE A 137 -12.54 -12.49 -13.65
CA PHE A 137 -12.67 -11.04 -13.64
C PHE A 137 -13.35 -10.53 -14.90
N ARG A 138 -12.91 -10.99 -16.09
CA ARG A 138 -13.54 -10.60 -17.36
C ARG A 138 -14.99 -11.05 -17.45
N ARG A 139 -15.30 -12.29 -17.02
CA ARG A 139 -16.69 -12.77 -16.92
C ARG A 139 -17.54 -11.85 -16.06
N ARG A 140 -17.00 -11.42 -14.91
CA ARG A 140 -17.66 -10.46 -14.02
C ARG A 140 -17.82 -9.09 -14.70
N LEU A 141 -16.79 -8.59 -15.38
CA LEU A 141 -16.82 -7.31 -16.09
C LEU A 141 -17.94 -7.30 -17.14
N VAL A 142 -18.01 -8.33 -17.99
CA VAL A 142 -19.08 -8.53 -18.97
C VAL A 142 -20.46 -8.54 -18.31
N ARG A 143 -20.62 -9.30 -17.22
CA ARG A 143 -21.88 -9.32 -16.44
C ARG A 143 -22.27 -7.93 -15.95
N THR A 144 -21.32 -7.16 -15.43
CA THR A 144 -21.59 -5.79 -14.93
C THR A 144 -21.90 -4.80 -16.06
N LEU A 145 -21.26 -4.93 -17.22
CA LEU A 145 -21.55 -4.11 -18.41
C LEU A 145 -22.98 -4.36 -18.89
N ARG A 146 -23.37 -5.63 -19.07
CA ARG A 146 -24.74 -5.99 -19.51
C ARG A 146 -25.82 -5.67 -18.48
N ALA A 147 -25.51 -5.77 -17.19
CA ALA A 147 -26.49 -5.54 -16.12
C ALA A 147 -26.79 -4.05 -15.85
N HIS A 148 -25.90 -3.13 -16.27
CA HIS A 148 -26.01 -1.73 -15.91
C HIS A 148 -26.76 -0.92 -16.97
N ARG A 149 -27.89 -0.31 -16.59
CA ARG A 149 -28.78 0.41 -17.52
C ARG A 149 -28.09 1.54 -18.30
N GLY A 150 -27.14 2.24 -17.67
CA GLY A 150 -26.42 3.36 -18.30
C GLY A 150 -25.25 2.96 -19.22
N VAL A 151 -25.14 1.68 -19.57
CA VAL A 151 -24.10 1.16 -20.48
C VAL A 151 -24.74 0.82 -21.81
N ALA A 152 -24.24 1.46 -22.87
CA ALA A 152 -24.61 1.09 -24.23
C ALA A 152 -23.68 -0.02 -24.73
N VAL A 153 -24.26 -1.01 -25.42
CA VAL A 153 -23.52 -2.12 -26.02
C VAL A 153 -23.90 -2.21 -27.49
N VAL A 154 -22.90 -2.09 -28.35
CA VAL A 154 -23.05 -2.23 -29.81
C VAL A 154 -22.14 -3.35 -30.27
N ASP A 155 -22.73 -4.37 -30.88
CA ASP A 155 -21.98 -5.37 -31.62
C ASP A 155 -21.55 -4.76 -32.96
N VAL A 156 -20.24 -4.54 -33.13
CA VAL A 156 -19.69 -3.86 -34.31
C VAL A 156 -19.49 -4.79 -35.50
N ASP A 157 -19.48 -6.11 -35.29
CA ASP A 157 -19.34 -7.11 -36.33
C ASP A 157 -20.70 -7.41 -36.99
N GLU A 158 -21.71 -7.68 -36.17
CA GLU A 158 -23.09 -7.91 -36.59
C GLU A 158 -23.87 -6.61 -36.82
N ARG A 159 -23.32 -5.48 -36.34
CA ARG A 159 -23.85 -4.12 -36.53
C ARG A 159 -25.22 -3.88 -35.90
N TYR A 160 -25.51 -4.50 -34.76
CA TYR A 160 -26.73 -4.25 -34.00
C TYR A 160 -26.43 -3.65 -32.62
N VAL A 161 -27.44 -2.99 -32.05
CA VAL A 161 -27.38 -2.39 -30.72
C VAL A 161 -28.04 -3.35 -29.73
N GLU A 162 -27.26 -3.93 -28.82
CA GLU A 162 -27.78 -4.81 -27.75
C GLU A 162 -28.47 -3.98 -26.67
N THR A 163 -27.90 -2.83 -26.31
CA THR A 163 -28.49 -1.88 -25.35
C THR A 163 -28.06 -0.46 -25.69
N ASP A 164 -28.96 0.52 -25.58
CA ASP A 164 -28.69 1.91 -25.99
C ASP A 164 -28.08 2.79 -24.88
N GLY A 165 -28.07 2.33 -23.63
CA GLY A 165 -27.44 2.97 -22.48
C GLY A 165 -28.10 4.26 -21.99
N LEU A 166 -29.29 4.59 -22.50
CA LEU A 166 -29.99 5.83 -22.13
C LEU A 166 -30.76 5.67 -20.82
N THR A 167 -30.74 6.71 -20.00
CA THR A 167 -31.28 6.67 -18.64
C THR A 167 -32.46 7.62 -18.40
N ASP A 168 -32.82 8.46 -19.39
CA ASP A 168 -33.89 9.47 -19.30
C ASP A 168 -35.24 8.90 -18.83
N PRO A 169 -35.91 9.54 -17.84
CA PRO A 169 -35.36 10.57 -16.97
C PRO A 169 -34.35 9.99 -15.99
N ALA A 170 -33.14 10.56 -15.97
CA ALA A 170 -32.15 10.25 -14.96
C ALA A 170 -32.61 10.79 -13.58
N PRO A 171 -32.38 10.05 -12.49
CA PRO A 171 -32.63 10.57 -11.15
C PRO A 171 -31.67 11.74 -10.86
N ARG A 172 -32.19 12.97 -10.91
CA ARG A 172 -31.42 14.16 -10.53
C ARG A 172 -31.41 14.30 -9.01
N LEU A 173 -30.23 14.16 -8.42
CA LEU A 173 -30.02 14.56 -7.03
C LEU A 173 -29.84 16.08 -6.98
N ASP A 174 -30.46 16.72 -6.00
CA ASP A 174 -30.25 18.15 -5.76
C ASP A 174 -28.80 18.35 -5.30
N ALA A 175 -28.05 19.17 -6.03
CA ALA A 175 -26.67 19.51 -5.69
C ALA A 175 -26.58 20.44 -4.46
N GLY A 176 -27.73 20.92 -3.97
CA GLY A 176 -27.82 21.88 -2.88
C GLY A 176 -27.44 23.29 -3.34
N THR A 177 -27.76 24.28 -2.51
CA THR A 177 -27.30 25.65 -2.74
C THR A 177 -25.96 25.85 -2.07
N VAL A 178 -24.99 26.38 -2.83
CA VAL A 178 -23.69 26.79 -2.28
C VAL A 178 -23.82 28.24 -1.85
N ALA A 179 -24.17 28.45 -0.58
CA ALA A 179 -24.18 29.75 0.05
C ALA A 179 -23.17 29.75 1.21
N PRO A 180 -22.41 30.85 1.42
CA PRO A 180 -21.51 30.97 2.57
C PRO A 180 -22.22 30.67 3.90
N PRO A 181 -21.56 30.06 4.90
CA PRO A 181 -22.14 29.88 6.21
C PRO A 181 -22.49 31.22 6.86
N ASP A 182 -23.56 31.27 7.67
CA ASP A 182 -23.99 32.53 8.32
C ASP A 182 -22.90 33.11 9.24
N ASP A 183 -22.14 32.26 9.93
CA ASP A 183 -20.98 32.61 10.74
C ASP A 183 -19.73 31.99 10.11
N HIS A 184 -18.86 32.85 9.56
CA HIS A 184 -17.63 32.45 8.88
C HIS A 184 -16.51 33.47 9.13
N ALA A 185 -15.30 32.98 9.36
CA ALA A 185 -14.09 33.77 9.58
C ALA A 185 -13.25 33.99 8.31
N PHE A 186 -13.30 33.08 7.34
CA PHE A 186 -12.68 33.28 6.04
C PHE A 186 -13.47 34.30 5.20
N PRO A 187 -12.87 34.94 4.19
CA PRO A 187 -13.60 35.90 3.35
C PRO A 187 -14.71 35.24 2.54
N THR A 188 -15.83 35.94 2.33
CA THR A 188 -16.99 35.47 1.56
C THR A 188 -16.63 34.99 0.15
N ALA A 189 -15.71 35.67 -0.54
CA ALA A 189 -15.26 35.29 -1.89
C ALA A 189 -14.65 33.88 -1.96
N VAL A 190 -14.07 33.37 -0.87
CA VAL A 190 -13.54 32.00 -0.79
C VAL A 190 -14.67 30.97 -0.81
N TYR A 191 -15.78 31.27 -0.13
CA TYR A 191 -16.96 30.42 -0.10
C TYR A 191 -17.76 30.48 -1.41
N GLU A 192 -17.84 31.65 -2.04
CA GLU A 192 -18.45 31.82 -3.37
C GLU A 192 -17.68 31.05 -4.46
N ALA A 193 -16.39 30.77 -4.24
CA ALA A 193 -15.57 29.96 -5.12
C ALA A 193 -15.76 28.44 -4.93
N CYS A 194 -16.55 27.99 -3.94
CA CYS A 194 -16.89 26.59 -3.76
C CYS A 194 -17.93 26.15 -4.80
N ARG A 195 -17.82 24.91 -5.28
CA ARG A 195 -18.72 24.32 -6.29
C ARG A 195 -19.81 23.44 -5.69
N THR A 196 -19.60 22.92 -4.48
CA THR A 196 -20.53 22.02 -3.79
C THR A 196 -20.68 22.41 -2.32
N ALA A 197 -21.81 22.03 -1.72
CA ALA A 197 -22.11 22.36 -0.33
C ALA A 197 -21.13 21.69 0.65
N ASP A 198 -20.75 20.44 0.38
CA ASP A 198 -19.75 19.72 1.18
C ASP A 198 -18.34 20.34 1.02
N GLN A 199 -17.98 20.85 -0.16
CA GLN A 199 -16.73 21.60 -0.35
C GLN A 199 -16.71 22.87 0.50
N ARG A 200 -17.82 23.61 0.53
CA ARG A 200 -17.98 24.77 1.42
C ARG A 200 -17.82 24.37 2.88
N ASP A 201 -18.42 23.26 3.30
CA ASP A 201 -18.32 22.77 4.67
C ASP A 201 -16.88 22.36 5.03
N ALA A 202 -16.12 21.79 4.09
CA ALA A 202 -14.69 21.52 4.27
C ALA A 202 -13.86 22.80 4.40
N VAL A 203 -14.14 23.83 3.58
CA VAL A 203 -13.49 25.15 3.72
C VAL A 203 -13.81 25.77 5.08
N ALA A 204 -15.05 25.63 5.55
CA ALA A 204 -15.47 26.12 6.88
C ALA A 204 -14.75 25.39 8.01
N ALA A 205 -14.59 24.07 7.92
CA ALA A 205 -13.81 23.32 8.91
C ALA A 205 -12.33 23.76 8.95
N CYS A 206 -11.76 24.09 7.79
CA CYS A 206 -10.40 24.62 7.68
C CYS A 206 -10.19 25.97 8.39
N GLU A 207 -11.24 26.69 8.80
CA GLU A 207 -11.09 27.88 9.65
C GLU A 207 -10.40 27.58 10.98
N ARG A 208 -10.53 26.35 11.49
CA ARG A 208 -9.83 25.88 12.70
C ARG A 208 -8.31 25.98 12.58
N LEU A 209 -7.76 25.91 11.37
CA LEU A 209 -6.32 26.01 11.10
C LEU A 209 -5.72 27.38 11.46
N ARG A 210 -6.57 28.38 11.76
CA ARG A 210 -6.15 29.66 12.33
C ARG A 210 -5.62 29.52 13.76
N GLU A 211 -6.00 28.46 14.46
CA GLU A 211 -5.64 28.17 15.84
C GLU A 211 -4.55 27.08 15.92
N PRO A 212 -3.48 27.29 16.70
CA PRO A 212 -2.45 26.27 16.90
C PRO A 212 -3.01 25.07 17.68
N GLY A 213 -2.49 23.89 17.41
CA GLY A 213 -2.91 22.63 18.04
C GLY A 213 -4.06 21.92 17.32
N THR A 214 -4.54 22.44 16.19
CA THR A 214 -5.65 21.85 15.44
C THR A 214 -5.17 21.06 14.22
N ALA A 215 -5.98 20.09 13.80
CA ALA A 215 -5.84 19.44 12.52
C ALA A 215 -7.20 19.25 11.85
N VAL A 216 -7.24 19.36 10.54
CA VAL A 216 -8.43 19.06 9.73
C VAL A 216 -8.08 17.92 8.79
N VAL A 217 -8.91 16.89 8.77
CA VAL A 217 -8.77 15.75 7.85
C VAL A 217 -9.91 15.85 6.85
N VAL A 218 -9.56 16.05 5.58
CA VAL A 218 -10.51 16.12 4.47
C VAL A 218 -10.45 14.80 3.72
N GLU A 219 -11.43 13.95 3.98
CA GLU A 219 -11.60 12.63 3.38
C GLU A 219 -12.54 12.71 2.18
N ALA A 220 -12.14 12.11 1.06
CA ALA A 220 -13.05 12.01 -0.09
C ALA A 220 -12.61 10.96 -1.09
N ASP A 221 -13.51 10.60 -1.99
CA ASP A 221 -13.14 9.89 -3.20
C ASP A 221 -12.44 10.83 -4.20
N ARG A 222 -11.89 10.26 -5.27
CA ARG A 222 -11.28 11.07 -6.33
C ARG A 222 -12.33 11.95 -7.05
N GLY A 223 -11.92 13.15 -7.44
CA GLY A 223 -12.79 14.08 -8.19
C GLY A 223 -13.84 14.82 -7.34
N ARG A 224 -13.74 14.76 -6.00
CA ARG A 224 -14.65 15.42 -5.05
C ARG A 224 -14.20 16.82 -4.60
N GLY A 225 -13.04 17.30 -5.06
CA GLY A 225 -12.58 18.66 -4.76
C GLY A 225 -11.72 18.86 -3.52
N LYS A 226 -11.08 17.80 -2.99
CA LYS A 226 -10.19 17.89 -1.80
C LYS A 226 -9.09 18.93 -1.96
N SER A 227 -8.25 18.80 -3.00
CA SER A 227 -7.17 19.74 -3.32
C SER A 227 -7.71 21.15 -3.53
N SER A 228 -8.90 21.27 -4.13
CA SER A 228 -9.57 22.54 -4.35
C SER A 228 -10.01 23.20 -3.04
N ALA A 229 -10.63 22.45 -2.12
CA ALA A 229 -10.98 22.94 -0.78
C ALA A 229 -9.74 23.36 0.01
N ALA A 230 -8.68 22.55 -0.03
CA ALA A 230 -7.40 22.85 0.61
C ALA A 230 -6.74 24.12 0.05
N GLY A 231 -6.80 24.32 -1.28
CA GLY A 231 -6.30 25.52 -1.96
C GLY A 231 -7.07 26.79 -1.59
N LEU A 232 -8.41 26.71 -1.54
CA LEU A 232 -9.28 27.79 -1.09
C LEU A 232 -8.97 28.20 0.36
N ALA A 233 -8.81 27.23 1.25
CA ALA A 233 -8.41 27.48 2.64
C ALA A 233 -6.98 28.06 2.73
N ALA A 234 -6.02 27.54 1.95
CA ALA A 234 -4.65 28.03 1.90
C ALA A 234 -4.59 29.50 1.46
N ALA A 235 -5.38 29.90 0.47
CA ALA A 235 -5.51 31.29 0.04
C ALA A 235 -6.06 32.19 1.15
N ALA A 236 -7.12 31.77 1.84
CA ALA A 236 -7.70 32.54 2.95
C ALA A 236 -6.68 32.76 4.09
N LEU A 237 -5.92 31.72 4.44
CA LEU A 237 -4.87 31.78 5.45
C LEU A 237 -3.69 32.65 5.03
N ALA A 238 -3.24 32.54 3.77
CA ALA A 238 -2.16 33.37 3.24
C ALA A 238 -2.56 34.86 3.15
N ALA A 239 -3.80 35.16 2.74
CA ALA A 239 -4.35 36.52 2.74
C ALA A 239 -4.44 37.10 4.18
N ALA A 240 -4.58 36.25 5.19
CA ALA A 240 -4.52 36.62 6.61
C ALA A 240 -3.09 36.64 7.20
N GLY A 241 -2.06 36.59 6.35
CA GLY A 241 -0.66 36.74 6.76
C GLY A 241 0.07 35.47 7.18
N ARG A 242 -0.48 34.28 6.90
CA ARG A 242 0.15 33.00 7.26
C ARG A 242 1.12 32.49 6.20
N ASP A 243 2.19 31.82 6.63
CA ASP A 243 3.01 30.94 5.80
C ASP A 243 2.35 29.55 5.72
N VAL A 244 1.73 29.25 4.58
CA VAL A 244 1.13 27.94 4.30
C VAL A 244 2.11 27.10 3.50
N LEU A 245 2.58 26.01 4.10
CA LEU A 245 3.41 25.02 3.41
C LEU A 245 2.53 23.90 2.87
N VAL A 246 2.56 23.69 1.56
CA VAL A 246 1.90 22.57 0.89
C VAL A 246 2.95 21.49 0.57
N THR A 247 2.63 20.24 0.88
CA THR A 247 3.42 19.07 0.49
C THR A 247 2.51 17.98 -0.09
N ALA A 248 3.03 17.26 -1.07
CA ALA A 248 2.38 16.12 -1.74
C ALA A 248 3.48 15.25 -2.36
N PRO A 249 3.20 14.02 -2.85
CA PRO A 249 4.23 13.17 -3.46
C PRO A 249 5.03 13.86 -4.58
N ALA A 250 4.37 14.73 -5.36
CA ALA A 250 4.99 15.61 -6.33
C ALA A 250 4.12 16.86 -6.53
N TYR A 251 4.68 17.94 -7.10
CA TYR A 251 3.92 19.17 -7.34
C TYR A 251 2.66 18.95 -8.20
N ARG A 252 2.71 18.05 -9.20
CA ARG A 252 1.55 17.71 -10.02
C ARG A 252 0.32 17.26 -9.22
N ASN A 253 0.53 16.67 -8.04
CA ASN A 253 -0.54 16.24 -7.15
C ASN A 253 -1.18 17.43 -6.41
N ALA A 254 -0.40 18.47 -6.13
CA ALA A 254 -0.85 19.70 -5.48
C ALA A 254 -1.19 20.83 -6.47
N ALA A 255 -1.03 20.62 -7.78
CA ALA A 255 -1.21 21.68 -8.79
C ALA A 255 -2.60 22.32 -8.70
N GLU A 256 -3.65 21.51 -8.57
CA GLU A 256 -5.03 22.00 -8.36
C GLU A 256 -5.16 22.83 -7.08
N CYS A 257 -4.50 22.45 -5.98
CA CYS A 257 -4.48 23.25 -4.75
C CYS A 257 -3.88 24.65 -5.00
N PHE A 258 -2.79 24.73 -5.77
CA PHE A 258 -2.18 26.00 -6.16
C PHE A 258 -3.04 26.81 -7.13
N ASP A 259 -3.67 26.17 -8.11
CA ASP A 259 -4.55 26.85 -9.07
C ASP A 259 -5.73 27.50 -8.36
N ARG A 260 -6.37 26.77 -7.45
CA ARG A 260 -7.48 27.25 -6.64
C ARG A 260 -7.06 28.32 -5.64
N ALA A 261 -5.86 28.20 -5.06
CA ALA A 261 -5.32 29.23 -4.20
C ALA A 261 -5.02 30.53 -4.95
N ALA A 262 -4.47 30.45 -6.17
CA ALA A 262 -4.17 31.60 -7.00
C ALA A 262 -5.45 32.33 -7.42
N GLU A 263 -6.48 31.60 -7.85
CA GLU A 263 -7.79 32.16 -8.19
C GLU A 263 -8.43 32.89 -6.99
N ALA A 264 -8.41 32.27 -5.81
CA ALA A 264 -8.96 32.88 -4.60
C ALA A 264 -8.16 34.11 -4.16
N LEU A 265 -6.82 34.07 -4.15
CA LEU A 265 -5.99 35.24 -3.82
C LEU A 265 -6.20 36.39 -4.81
N ALA A 266 -6.39 36.10 -6.10
CA ALA A 266 -6.71 37.10 -7.10
C ALA A 266 -8.10 37.73 -6.86
N ALA A 267 -9.11 36.92 -6.54
CA ALA A 267 -10.46 37.39 -6.20
C ALA A 267 -10.48 38.25 -4.92
N LEU A 268 -9.56 37.99 -3.99
CA LEU A 268 -9.36 38.79 -2.78
C LEU A 268 -8.49 40.04 -3.00
N GLU A 269 -7.98 40.26 -4.21
CA GLU A 269 -7.01 41.32 -4.53
C GLU A 269 -5.74 41.27 -3.66
N ALA A 270 -5.38 40.08 -3.17
CA ALA A 270 -4.26 39.87 -2.24
C ALA A 270 -3.04 39.20 -2.90
N LEU A 271 -3.13 38.80 -4.18
CA LEU A 271 -2.04 38.15 -4.91
C LEU A 271 -0.99 39.17 -5.38
N SER A 272 0.17 39.14 -4.73
CA SER A 272 1.30 40.02 -5.02
C SER A 272 2.26 39.44 -6.07
N ASP A 273 2.49 38.12 -6.07
CA ASP A 273 3.35 37.43 -7.05
C ASP A 273 2.93 35.96 -7.24
N ASP A 274 3.03 35.45 -8.47
CA ASP A 274 2.68 34.07 -8.84
C ASP A 274 3.90 33.38 -9.48
N ARG A 275 4.48 32.42 -8.76
CA ARG A 275 5.69 31.69 -9.14
C ARG A 275 5.45 30.19 -9.28
N ARG A 276 4.25 29.76 -9.68
CA ARG A 276 3.88 28.34 -9.81
C ARG A 276 4.74 27.54 -10.80
N THR A 277 5.38 28.19 -11.78
CA THR A 277 6.23 27.52 -12.78
C THR A 277 7.72 27.49 -12.41
N ALA A 278 8.11 27.94 -11.23
CA ALA A 278 9.49 27.90 -10.77
C ALA A 278 9.87 26.50 -10.22
N ASP A 279 11.17 26.24 -10.05
CA ASP A 279 11.68 25.04 -9.37
C ASP A 279 11.13 24.90 -7.93
N ARG A 280 10.70 26.03 -7.36
CA ARG A 280 10.08 26.14 -6.03
C ARG A 280 8.75 26.88 -6.18
N PRO A 281 7.64 26.17 -6.47
CA PRO A 281 6.34 26.79 -6.65
C PRO A 281 5.89 27.56 -5.40
N GLU A 282 5.47 28.80 -5.62
CA GLU A 282 5.07 29.74 -4.55
C GLU A 282 4.04 30.74 -5.08
N LEU A 283 3.07 31.09 -4.23
CA LEU A 283 2.16 32.21 -4.39
C LEU A 283 2.43 33.18 -3.23
N VAL A 284 2.72 34.44 -3.55
CA VAL A 284 3.00 35.47 -2.55
C VAL A 284 1.75 36.33 -2.39
N ALA A 285 1.24 36.38 -1.17
CA ALA A 285 0.21 37.33 -0.79
C ALA A 285 0.85 38.57 -0.14
N ASP A 286 0.07 39.61 0.08
CA ASP A 286 0.58 40.87 0.67
C ASP A 286 1.27 40.68 2.03
N GLU A 287 0.69 39.82 2.89
CA GLU A 287 1.19 39.55 4.25
C GLU A 287 1.64 38.10 4.46
N GLY A 288 1.35 37.20 3.53
CA GLY A 288 1.55 35.76 3.69
C GLY A 288 1.97 35.07 2.38
N ARG A 289 1.96 33.73 2.37
CA ARG A 289 2.33 32.96 1.17
C ARG A 289 1.80 31.53 1.20
N VAL A 290 1.70 30.92 0.03
CA VAL A 290 1.50 29.48 -0.17
C VAL A 290 2.70 28.94 -0.92
N ARG A 291 3.43 27.96 -0.38
CA ARG A 291 4.65 27.43 -1.01
C ARG A 291 4.71 25.92 -0.99
N PHE A 292 5.30 25.33 -2.03
CA PHE A 292 5.44 23.88 -2.16
C PHE A 292 6.81 23.38 -1.69
N ARG A 293 6.82 22.24 -1.01
CA ARG A 293 8.02 21.41 -0.80
C ARG A 293 7.66 19.95 -1.01
N GLU A 294 8.60 19.20 -1.59
CA GLU A 294 8.50 17.74 -1.56
C GLU A 294 8.64 17.22 -0.12
N PRO A 295 8.10 16.03 0.20
CA PRO A 295 7.98 15.57 1.58
C PRO A 295 9.31 15.51 2.33
N GLU A 296 10.41 15.15 1.65
CA GLU A 296 11.74 15.09 2.26
C GLU A 296 12.24 16.47 2.70
N ALA A 297 12.05 17.49 1.86
CA ALA A 297 12.46 18.86 2.16
C ALA A 297 11.47 19.60 3.08
N ALA A 298 10.24 19.09 3.19
CA ALA A 298 9.20 19.68 4.03
C ALA A 298 9.44 19.43 5.53
N VAL A 299 10.05 18.30 5.91
CA VAL A 299 10.32 17.93 7.32
C VAL A 299 11.24 18.94 8.01
N ASP A 300 12.20 19.51 7.29
CA ASP A 300 13.14 20.50 7.83
C ASP A 300 12.65 21.94 7.67
N ALA A 301 11.43 22.14 7.16
CA ALA A 301 10.83 23.46 7.02
C ALA A 301 10.10 23.88 8.30
N ALA A 302 9.86 25.18 8.45
CA ALA A 302 8.95 25.73 9.45
C ALA A 302 7.86 26.53 8.74
N ALA A 303 6.60 26.40 9.16
CA ALA A 303 5.46 27.13 8.61
C ALA A 303 4.40 27.38 9.68
N ASP A 304 3.45 28.27 9.42
CA ASP A 304 2.31 28.51 10.31
C ASP A 304 1.25 27.41 10.17
N VAL A 305 1.02 26.96 8.92
CA VAL A 305 0.06 25.91 8.58
C VAL A 305 0.68 24.96 7.59
N LEU A 306 0.50 23.66 7.81
CA LEU A 306 0.87 22.60 6.88
C LEU A 306 -0.38 22.11 6.13
N VAL A 307 -0.29 21.95 4.82
CA VAL A 307 -1.28 21.25 4.00
C VAL A 307 -0.59 20.04 3.38
N VAL A 308 -1.06 18.85 3.71
CA VAL A 308 -0.60 17.59 3.10
C VAL A 308 -1.69 17.14 2.13
N ASP A 309 -1.42 17.26 0.83
CA ASP A 309 -2.31 16.77 -0.22
C ASP A 309 -1.92 15.35 -0.63
N GLU A 310 -2.93 14.53 -0.96
CA GLU A 310 -2.82 13.08 -1.11
C GLU A 310 -2.07 12.41 0.06
N ALA A 311 -2.47 12.73 1.31
CA ALA A 311 -1.77 12.29 2.51
C ALA A 311 -1.62 10.76 2.60
N ALA A 312 -2.62 9.99 2.16
CA ALA A 312 -2.55 8.52 2.10
C ALA A 312 -1.48 7.96 1.14
N ALA A 313 -0.92 8.78 0.25
CA ALA A 313 0.18 8.39 -0.62
C ALA A 313 1.56 8.53 0.05
N LEU A 314 1.65 9.19 1.22
CA LEU A 314 2.90 9.35 1.97
C LEU A 314 3.08 8.24 3.02
N PRO A 315 4.33 7.80 3.30
CA PRO A 315 4.60 6.88 4.38
C PRO A 315 4.21 7.44 5.76
N VAL A 316 3.69 6.61 6.66
CA VAL A 316 3.26 7.02 8.02
C VAL A 316 4.39 7.71 8.79
N ARG A 317 5.62 7.19 8.74
CA ARG A 317 6.78 7.85 9.39
C ARG A 317 7.07 9.25 8.84
N ARG A 318 6.77 9.48 7.55
CA ARG A 318 6.89 10.81 6.94
C ARG A 318 5.78 11.72 7.44
N LEU A 319 4.53 11.25 7.48
CA LEU A 319 3.40 12.01 8.06
C LEU A 319 3.67 12.41 9.52
N GLU A 320 4.23 11.50 10.33
CA GLU A 320 4.64 11.79 11.71
C GLU A 320 5.71 12.87 11.80
N SER A 321 6.73 12.80 10.93
CA SER A 321 7.79 13.81 10.89
C SER A 321 7.23 15.18 10.48
N LEU A 322 6.24 15.20 9.59
CA LEU A 322 5.58 16.42 9.13
C LEU A 322 4.72 17.09 10.21
N LEU A 323 4.24 16.37 11.23
CA LEU A 323 3.46 16.96 12.33
C LEU A 323 4.23 18.03 13.12
N ALA A 324 5.56 17.99 13.11
CA ALA A 324 6.42 18.95 13.78
C ALA A 324 6.63 20.26 12.98
N VAL A 325 6.29 20.27 11.69
CA VAL A 325 6.61 21.36 10.75
C VAL A 325 5.78 22.62 10.98
N ALA A 326 4.53 22.46 11.44
CA ALA A 326 3.60 23.56 11.67
C ALA A 326 2.70 23.30 12.88
N PRO A 327 2.23 24.36 13.57
CA PRO A 327 1.30 24.23 14.69
C PRO A 327 -0.15 23.92 14.28
N ALA A 328 -0.52 23.99 13.01
CA ALA A 328 -1.82 23.53 12.50
C ALA A 328 -1.64 22.79 11.18
N ALA A 329 -2.48 21.78 10.90
CA ALA A 329 -2.32 20.96 9.71
C ALA A 329 -3.64 20.53 9.05
N CYS A 330 -3.70 20.60 7.71
CA CYS A 330 -4.76 20.02 6.90
C CYS A 330 -4.21 18.76 6.20
N PHE A 331 -4.90 17.63 6.35
CA PHE A 331 -4.59 16.39 5.61
C PHE A 331 -5.72 16.11 4.63
N ALA A 332 -5.49 16.37 3.35
CA ALA A 332 -6.40 15.99 2.28
C ALA A 332 -6.04 14.57 1.83
N THR A 333 -6.96 13.62 2.00
CA THR A 333 -6.68 12.20 1.77
C THR A 333 -7.77 11.54 0.93
N THR A 334 -7.35 10.69 -0.02
CA THR A 334 -8.28 9.90 -0.83
C THR A 334 -8.68 8.65 -0.07
N VAL A 335 -9.97 8.33 0.08
CA VAL A 335 -10.45 7.15 0.84
C VAL A 335 -10.75 5.96 -0.08
N ARG A 336 -11.32 6.23 -1.27
CA ARG A 336 -11.62 5.24 -2.32
C ARG A 336 -11.18 5.78 -3.69
N GLY A 337 -10.54 4.91 -4.49
CA GLY A 337 -10.09 5.27 -5.83
C GLY A 337 -9.31 4.15 -6.53
N TYR A 338 -9.11 4.33 -7.83
CA TYR A 338 -8.36 3.41 -8.71
C TYR A 338 -6.83 3.66 -8.73
N GLU A 339 -6.33 4.41 -7.74
CA GLU A 339 -4.90 4.73 -7.54
C GLU A 339 -4.28 4.02 -6.34
N GLY A 340 -5.08 3.25 -5.61
CA GLY A 340 -4.63 2.39 -4.52
C GLY A 340 -4.23 3.13 -3.26
N SER A 341 -4.07 4.45 -3.27
CA SER A 341 -3.88 5.26 -2.07
C SER A 341 -5.22 5.40 -1.36
N GLY A 342 -5.36 4.85 -0.15
CA GLY A 342 -6.42 5.45 0.66
C GLY A 342 -6.64 5.11 2.11
N ARG A 343 -6.00 4.09 2.69
CA ARG A 343 -6.32 3.74 4.10
C ARG A 343 -5.14 3.52 5.02
N GLY A 344 -3.91 3.67 4.51
CA GLY A 344 -2.72 3.71 5.36
C GLY A 344 -2.73 4.86 6.37
N PHE A 345 -3.37 5.98 6.01
CA PHE A 345 -3.62 7.13 6.87
C PHE A 345 -4.45 6.73 8.11
N ASP A 346 -5.65 6.18 7.91
CA ASP A 346 -6.57 5.86 9.00
C ASP A 346 -6.09 4.73 9.92
N VAL A 347 -5.39 3.73 9.38
CA VAL A 347 -5.07 2.51 10.13
C VAL A 347 -3.89 2.68 11.08
N ARG A 348 -3.00 3.66 10.84
CA ARG A 348 -1.74 3.80 11.62
C ARG A 348 -1.38 5.23 12.01
N PHE A 349 -1.79 6.23 11.23
CA PHE A 349 -1.44 7.62 11.51
C PHE A 349 -2.52 8.34 12.33
N ARG A 350 -3.79 7.97 12.17
CA ARG A 350 -4.93 8.62 12.83
C ARG A 350 -4.82 8.68 14.35
N ASP A 351 -4.54 7.55 15.00
CA ASP A 351 -4.38 7.50 16.46
C ASP A 351 -3.27 8.48 16.93
N ARG A 352 -2.15 8.56 16.19
CA ARG A 352 -1.06 9.51 16.50
C ARG A 352 -1.44 10.96 16.24
N LEU A 353 -2.25 11.23 15.21
CA LEU A 353 -2.74 12.56 14.91
C LEU A 353 -3.69 13.05 16.02
N GLU A 354 -4.59 12.20 16.49
CA GLU A 354 -5.53 12.47 17.59
C GLU A 354 -4.80 12.68 18.92
N ASP A 355 -3.71 11.95 19.18
CA ASP A 355 -2.84 12.18 20.34
C ASP A 355 -2.10 13.53 20.27
N ALA A 356 -1.78 14.00 19.06
CA ALA A 356 -0.97 15.21 18.85
C ALA A 356 -1.79 16.50 18.69
N ARG A 357 -3.02 16.41 18.16
CA ARG A 357 -3.83 17.56 17.70
C ARG A 357 -5.31 17.36 17.98
N ALA A 358 -6.05 18.46 18.12
CA ALA A 358 -7.50 18.43 18.08
C ALA A 358 -7.97 18.27 16.62
N VAL A 359 -8.40 17.06 16.26
CA VAL A 359 -8.79 16.68 14.89
C VAL A 359 -10.24 17.05 14.58
N THR A 360 -10.51 17.49 13.36
CA THR A 360 -11.85 17.67 12.80
C THR A 360 -11.92 16.96 11.45
N ASP A 361 -12.83 16.00 11.35
CA ASP A 361 -13.04 15.21 10.13
C ASP A 361 -14.12 15.84 9.26
N VAL A 362 -13.86 15.85 7.95
CA VAL A 362 -14.83 16.27 6.94
C VAL A 362 -14.79 15.33 5.75
N ASP A 363 -15.98 14.89 5.33
CA ASP A 363 -16.17 14.06 4.15
C ASP A 363 -16.68 14.88 2.96
N LEU A 364 -16.06 14.72 1.78
CA LEU A 364 -16.60 15.18 0.51
C LEU A 364 -17.17 14.00 -0.29
N ALA A 365 -18.47 14.06 -0.58
CA ALA A 365 -19.17 12.99 -1.28
C ALA A 365 -19.59 13.39 -2.70
N THR A 366 -19.79 14.68 -2.94
CA THR A 366 -20.36 15.24 -4.17
C THR A 366 -19.27 15.41 -5.23
N PRO A 367 -19.38 14.76 -6.41
CA PRO A 367 -18.42 14.97 -7.48
C PRO A 367 -18.47 16.41 -8.01
N ILE A 368 -17.31 16.92 -8.41
CA ILE A 368 -17.19 18.25 -9.03
C ILE A 368 -17.09 18.18 -10.55
N ARG A 369 -16.59 17.05 -11.08
CA ARG A 369 -16.36 16.85 -12.52
C ARG A 369 -17.61 16.36 -13.28
N TYR A 370 -18.61 15.86 -12.55
CA TYR A 370 -19.82 15.30 -13.14
C TYR A 370 -20.93 15.30 -12.09
N ALA A 371 -22.17 15.19 -12.53
CA ALA A 371 -23.33 15.17 -11.68
C ALA A 371 -23.34 13.94 -10.74
N PRO A 372 -23.94 14.06 -9.55
CA PRO A 372 -24.17 12.93 -8.67
C PRO A 372 -24.99 11.81 -9.35
N ALA A 373 -24.77 10.57 -8.91
CA ALA A 373 -25.41 9.37 -9.49
C ALA A 373 -25.01 9.06 -10.95
N ASP A 374 -23.86 9.60 -11.40
CA ASP A 374 -23.25 9.30 -12.70
C ASP A 374 -23.22 7.79 -13.01
N PRO A 375 -23.82 7.34 -14.14
CA PRO A 375 -23.88 5.92 -14.48
C PRO A 375 -22.52 5.24 -14.65
N VAL A 376 -21.49 5.97 -15.12
CA VAL A 376 -20.14 5.42 -15.27
C VAL A 376 -19.50 5.19 -13.91
N GLU A 377 -19.67 6.12 -12.97
CA GLU A 377 -19.19 5.99 -11.59
C GLU A 377 -19.83 4.79 -10.90
N VAL A 378 -21.15 4.70 -10.94
CA VAL A 378 -21.91 3.61 -10.29
C VAL A 378 -21.47 2.25 -10.83
N TRP A 379 -21.35 2.13 -12.16
CA TRP A 379 -20.84 0.92 -12.79
C TRP A 379 -19.40 0.64 -12.36
N LEU A 380 -18.51 1.63 -12.42
CA LEU A 380 -17.08 1.45 -12.17
C LEU A 380 -16.81 1.03 -10.72
N PHE A 381 -17.48 1.66 -9.75
CA PHE A 381 -17.35 1.35 -8.33
C PHE A 381 -17.70 -0.11 -8.06
N ARG A 382 -18.81 -0.57 -8.64
CA ARG A 382 -19.20 -1.98 -8.60
C ARG A 382 -18.21 -2.86 -9.37
N ALA A 383 -17.87 -2.52 -10.61
CA ALA A 383 -17.05 -3.32 -11.51
C ALA A 383 -15.64 -3.57 -10.94
N LEU A 384 -15.06 -2.59 -10.26
CA LEU A 384 -13.71 -2.66 -9.71
C LEU A 384 -13.67 -2.81 -8.17
N MET A 385 -14.82 -2.99 -7.52
CA MET A 385 -14.95 -3.11 -6.05
C MET A 385 -14.33 -1.95 -5.28
N LEU A 386 -14.42 -0.72 -5.81
CA LEU A 386 -13.83 0.48 -5.19
C LEU A 386 -14.52 0.87 -3.87
N ASP A 387 -15.76 0.41 -3.68
CA ASP A 387 -16.56 0.62 -2.47
C ASP A 387 -16.68 -0.64 -1.59
N ALA A 388 -15.86 -1.67 -1.84
CA ALA A 388 -15.84 -2.85 -0.99
C ALA A 388 -15.55 -2.46 0.47
N ARG A 389 -16.33 -3.06 1.37
CA ARG A 389 -16.22 -2.87 2.82
C ARG A 389 -16.32 -4.23 3.48
N PRO A 390 -15.59 -4.44 4.59
CA PRO A 390 -15.81 -5.62 5.41
C PRO A 390 -17.24 -5.61 6.00
N ALA A 391 -17.61 -6.70 6.67
CA ALA A 391 -18.84 -6.76 7.45
C ALA A 391 -18.93 -5.56 8.42
N VAL A 392 -20.14 -5.07 8.69
CA VAL A 392 -20.30 -3.94 9.62
C VAL A 392 -19.91 -4.34 11.04
N GLU A 393 -19.27 -3.42 11.78
CA GLU A 393 -18.68 -3.68 13.10
C GLU A 393 -19.58 -4.47 14.06
N PRO A 394 -20.89 -4.16 14.24
CA PRO A 394 -21.73 -4.87 15.20
C PRO A 394 -21.87 -6.39 14.94
N LEU A 395 -21.67 -6.83 13.69
CA LEU A 395 -21.78 -8.25 13.33
C LEU A 395 -20.53 -9.06 13.71
N VAL A 396 -19.39 -8.39 13.92
CA VAL A 396 -18.09 -9.04 14.10
C VAL A 396 -17.32 -8.58 15.35
N ALA A 397 -17.79 -7.55 16.05
CA ALA A 397 -17.16 -7.05 17.28
C ALA A 397 -17.10 -8.09 18.41
N GLY A 398 -17.97 -9.11 18.38
CA GLY A 398 -17.98 -10.23 19.31
C GLY A 398 -17.06 -11.39 18.92
N ALA A 399 -16.52 -11.40 17.70
CA ALA A 399 -15.83 -12.55 17.15
C ALA A 399 -14.64 -13.00 18.02
N ASP A 400 -14.57 -14.30 18.26
CA ASP A 400 -13.46 -15.00 18.88
C ASP A 400 -12.93 -16.08 17.93
N SER A 401 -11.63 -16.33 18.00
CA SER A 401 -10.95 -17.43 17.33
C SER A 401 -11.58 -18.81 17.58
N VAL A 402 -12.21 -19.04 18.75
CA VAL A 402 -12.83 -20.33 19.10
C VAL A 402 -14.14 -20.57 18.34
N GLU A 403 -14.89 -19.51 18.04
CA GLU A 403 -16.20 -19.57 17.38
C GLU A 403 -16.08 -19.42 15.85
N ALA A 404 -14.91 -18.98 15.37
CA ALA A 404 -14.67 -18.76 13.97
C ALA A 404 -14.53 -20.07 13.17
N THR A 405 -15.21 -20.13 12.03
CA THR A 405 -15.11 -21.25 11.09
C THR A 405 -14.05 -20.97 10.04
N TYR A 406 -13.13 -21.91 9.86
CA TYR A 406 -12.14 -21.86 8.80
C TYR A 406 -12.75 -22.21 7.44
N GLU A 407 -12.44 -21.40 6.43
CA GLU A 407 -12.93 -21.59 5.07
C GLU A 407 -11.81 -21.42 4.04
N ARG A 408 -11.81 -22.32 3.04
CA ARG A 408 -11.09 -22.12 1.78
C ARG A 408 -12.03 -21.41 0.83
N LEU A 409 -11.73 -20.16 0.49
CA LEU A 409 -12.63 -19.38 -0.35
C LEU A 409 -12.33 -19.70 -1.82
N ASP A 410 -13.23 -20.45 -2.44
CA ASP A 410 -13.16 -20.76 -3.87
C ASP A 410 -13.38 -19.50 -4.71
N PRO A 411 -12.48 -19.16 -5.65
CA PRO A 411 -12.63 -17.96 -6.48
C PRO A 411 -13.89 -17.94 -7.35
N ASP A 412 -14.40 -19.09 -7.80
CA ASP A 412 -15.65 -19.15 -8.57
C ASP A 412 -16.87 -18.85 -7.69
N ALA A 413 -16.92 -19.41 -6.48
CA ALA A 413 -17.93 -19.11 -5.47
C ALA A 413 -17.87 -17.64 -5.04
N LEU A 414 -16.67 -17.09 -4.83
CA LEU A 414 -16.49 -15.67 -4.54
C LEU A 414 -16.96 -14.78 -5.71
N ALA A 415 -16.62 -15.11 -6.95
CA ALA A 415 -17.08 -14.34 -8.11
C ALA A 415 -18.61 -14.36 -8.28
N ALA A 416 -19.28 -15.41 -7.80
CA ALA A 416 -20.72 -15.57 -7.84
C ALA A 416 -21.44 -14.88 -6.66
N ASP A 417 -20.80 -14.75 -5.50
CA ASP A 417 -21.35 -14.10 -4.30
C ASP A 417 -20.76 -12.69 -4.10
N GLU A 418 -21.52 -11.69 -4.53
CA GLU A 418 -21.13 -10.29 -4.45
C GLU A 418 -20.87 -9.83 -3.00
N THR A 419 -21.64 -10.32 -2.03
CA THR A 419 -21.49 -9.92 -0.63
C THR A 419 -20.20 -10.48 -0.05
N ARG A 420 -19.95 -11.78 -0.22
CA ARG A 420 -18.69 -12.40 0.24
C ARG A 420 -17.47 -11.79 -0.43
N LEU A 421 -17.52 -11.53 -1.73
CA LEU A 421 -16.40 -10.89 -2.43
C LEU A 421 -16.13 -9.47 -1.89
N ARG A 422 -17.19 -8.71 -1.59
CA ARG A 422 -17.04 -7.38 -0.98
C ARG A 422 -16.45 -7.44 0.41
N GLU A 423 -16.85 -8.40 1.25
CA GLU A 423 -16.26 -8.56 2.59
C GLU A 423 -14.79 -8.98 2.50
N ALA A 424 -14.48 -9.99 1.67
CA ALA A 424 -13.11 -10.47 1.48
C ALA A 424 -12.17 -9.39 0.94
N PHE A 425 -12.57 -8.73 -0.15
CA PHE A 425 -11.79 -7.65 -0.74
C PHE A 425 -11.76 -6.42 0.17
N GLY A 426 -12.85 -6.11 0.87
CA GLY A 426 -12.96 -5.02 1.83
C GLY A 426 -11.99 -5.16 3.00
N LEU A 427 -11.82 -6.36 3.57
CA LEU A 427 -10.79 -6.63 4.59
C LEU A 427 -9.38 -6.40 4.05
N LEU A 428 -9.10 -6.85 2.81
CA LEU A 428 -7.79 -6.64 2.17
C LEU A 428 -7.49 -5.15 1.93
N VAL A 429 -8.50 -4.39 1.50
CA VAL A 429 -8.44 -2.94 1.30
C VAL A 429 -8.23 -2.22 2.63
N GLU A 430 -8.92 -2.63 3.71
CA GLU A 430 -8.78 -1.99 5.03
C GLU A 430 -7.40 -2.20 5.64
N ALA A 431 -6.79 -3.38 5.51
CA ALA A 431 -5.56 -3.70 6.23
C ALA A 431 -4.26 -3.19 5.57
N HIS A 432 -4.30 -2.72 4.33
CA HIS A 432 -3.09 -2.41 3.55
C HIS A 432 -3.08 -1.00 2.97
N TYR A 433 -1.90 -0.37 3.00
CA TYR A 433 -1.70 1.01 2.55
C TYR A 433 -1.95 1.21 1.05
N ARG A 434 -1.83 0.15 0.23
CA ARG A 434 -2.09 0.18 -1.21
C ARG A 434 -2.82 -1.07 -1.69
N THR A 435 -4.05 -0.92 -2.19
CA THR A 435 -4.81 -1.97 -2.89
C THR A 435 -5.41 -1.39 -4.16
N ASP A 436 -4.97 -1.89 -5.31
CA ASP A 436 -5.37 -1.38 -6.62
C ASP A 436 -6.43 -2.27 -7.28
N PRO A 437 -7.23 -1.76 -8.24
CA PRO A 437 -8.14 -2.57 -9.05
C PRO A 437 -7.52 -3.82 -9.69
N ASP A 438 -6.24 -3.78 -10.08
CA ASP A 438 -5.51 -4.95 -10.61
C ASP A 438 -5.44 -6.10 -9.57
N ASP A 439 -5.48 -5.80 -8.26
CA ASP A 439 -5.49 -6.81 -7.19
C ASP A 439 -6.78 -7.62 -7.17
N LEU A 440 -7.92 -7.03 -7.56
CA LEU A 440 -9.19 -7.77 -7.68
C LEU A 440 -9.10 -8.83 -8.78
N ALA A 441 -8.54 -8.47 -9.94
CA ALA A 441 -8.33 -9.43 -11.02
C ALA A 441 -7.31 -10.51 -10.61
N ARG A 442 -6.25 -10.13 -9.90
CA ARG A 442 -5.29 -11.09 -9.36
C ARG A 442 -5.92 -12.07 -8.37
N LEU A 443 -6.77 -11.60 -7.47
CA LEU A 443 -7.49 -12.43 -6.50
C LEU A 443 -8.39 -13.46 -7.19
N LEU A 444 -9.06 -13.08 -8.29
CA LEU A 444 -10.00 -13.94 -8.99
C LEU A 444 -9.34 -14.87 -10.03
N ASP A 445 -8.31 -14.39 -10.73
CA ASP A 445 -7.84 -15.02 -11.96
C ASP A 445 -6.42 -15.60 -11.88
N ALA A 446 -5.57 -15.14 -10.96
CA ALA A 446 -4.19 -15.58 -10.92
C ALA A 446 -4.08 -17.02 -10.37
N PRO A 447 -3.50 -17.97 -11.12
CA PRO A 447 -3.50 -19.39 -10.76
C PRO A 447 -2.61 -19.72 -9.57
N ASN A 448 -1.67 -18.83 -9.22
CA ASN A 448 -0.82 -19.00 -8.06
C ASN A 448 -1.43 -18.39 -6.79
N ILE A 449 -2.62 -17.79 -6.85
CA ILE A 449 -3.23 -17.09 -5.73
C ILE A 449 -4.36 -17.94 -5.13
N ALA A 450 -4.37 -18.00 -3.81
CA ALA A 450 -5.41 -18.64 -3.03
C ALA A 450 -5.82 -17.73 -1.87
N ILE A 451 -7.08 -17.82 -1.45
CA ILE A 451 -7.59 -17.05 -0.32
C ILE A 451 -8.20 -17.99 0.72
N ARG A 452 -7.93 -17.68 1.99
CA ARG A 452 -8.42 -18.38 3.17
C ARG A 452 -9.10 -17.38 4.09
N GLY A 453 -10.15 -17.83 4.77
CA GLY A 453 -10.99 -16.99 5.61
C GLY A 453 -11.29 -17.62 6.96
N LEU A 454 -11.54 -16.76 7.94
CA LEU A 454 -12.30 -17.09 9.13
C LEU A 454 -13.64 -16.35 9.07
N SER A 455 -14.72 -17.07 9.32
CA SER A 455 -16.07 -16.51 9.35
C SER A 455 -16.75 -16.71 10.70
N VAL A 456 -17.54 -15.74 11.13
CA VAL A 456 -18.44 -15.83 12.29
C VAL A 456 -19.84 -15.45 11.81
N ASP A 457 -20.83 -16.28 12.12
CA ASP A 457 -22.23 -16.09 11.70
C ASP A 457 -22.42 -15.79 10.21
N GLY A 458 -21.58 -16.38 9.36
CA GLY A 458 -21.60 -16.21 7.90
C GLY A 458 -20.87 -14.98 7.38
N HIS A 459 -20.30 -14.15 8.24
CA HIS A 459 -19.52 -12.96 7.88
C HIS A 459 -18.02 -13.19 8.00
N LEU A 460 -17.24 -12.74 7.01
CA LEU A 460 -15.78 -12.83 7.05
C LEU A 460 -15.20 -11.85 8.08
N VAL A 461 -14.41 -12.37 9.02
CA VAL A 461 -13.73 -11.56 10.05
C VAL A 461 -12.22 -11.49 9.86
N SER A 462 -11.62 -12.49 9.21
CA SER A 462 -10.19 -12.52 8.91
C SER A 462 -9.96 -13.18 7.56
N VAL A 463 -9.04 -12.66 6.76
CA VAL A 463 -8.65 -13.24 5.46
C VAL A 463 -7.14 -13.27 5.28
N ALA A 464 -6.65 -14.30 4.62
CA ALA A 464 -5.26 -14.44 4.21
C ALA A 464 -5.21 -14.69 2.70
N LEU A 465 -4.50 -13.81 1.99
CA LEU A 465 -4.18 -13.96 0.58
C LEU A 465 -2.82 -14.64 0.47
N LEU A 466 -2.79 -15.82 -0.14
CA LEU A 466 -1.62 -16.67 -0.26
C LEU A 466 -1.17 -16.72 -1.71
N ALA A 467 0.14 -16.68 -1.94
CA ALA A 467 0.75 -16.88 -3.26
C ALA A 467 1.65 -18.11 -3.26
N ARG A 468 1.41 -19.03 -4.18
CA ARG A 468 2.32 -20.12 -4.49
C ARG A 468 3.58 -19.57 -5.15
N GLU A 469 4.72 -19.92 -4.60
CA GLU A 469 6.06 -19.59 -5.10
C GLU A 469 6.94 -20.85 -5.18
N GLY A 470 8.01 -20.80 -5.95
CA GLY A 470 8.96 -21.90 -6.07
C GLY A 470 8.44 -23.06 -6.93
N GLY A 471 9.03 -24.25 -6.76
CA GLY A 471 8.81 -25.36 -7.68
C GLY A 471 9.30 -25.07 -9.09
N LEU A 472 10.34 -24.22 -9.23
CA LEU A 472 10.81 -23.76 -10.52
C LEU A 472 11.72 -24.80 -11.20
N PRO A 473 11.58 -25.05 -12.51
CA PRO A 473 12.47 -25.96 -13.24
C PRO A 473 13.93 -25.54 -13.16
N ALA A 474 14.86 -26.51 -13.18
CA ALA A 474 16.30 -26.26 -13.05
C ALA A 474 16.84 -25.21 -14.05
N ALA A 475 16.35 -25.19 -15.29
CA ALA A 475 16.72 -24.18 -16.29
C ALA A 475 16.32 -22.76 -15.86
N LYS A 476 15.13 -22.59 -15.27
CA LYS A 476 14.66 -21.30 -14.76
C LYS A 476 15.46 -20.85 -13.54
N ARG A 477 15.75 -21.78 -12.62
CA ARG A 477 16.60 -21.50 -11.44
C ARG A 477 18.00 -21.05 -11.84
N ARG A 478 18.60 -21.72 -12.83
CA ARG A 478 19.88 -21.34 -13.41
C ARG A 478 19.83 -19.93 -14.01
N ALA A 479 18.81 -19.64 -14.83
CA ALA A 479 18.63 -18.31 -15.41
C ALA A 479 18.48 -17.22 -14.32
N MET A 480 17.74 -17.49 -13.25
CA MET A 480 17.62 -16.59 -12.10
C MET A 480 18.96 -16.30 -11.44
N TYR A 481 19.74 -17.36 -11.17
CA TYR A 481 21.05 -17.25 -10.56
C TYR A 481 22.06 -16.48 -11.44
N GLU A 482 21.91 -16.58 -12.77
CA GLU A 482 22.71 -15.89 -13.78
C GLU A 482 22.22 -14.44 -14.06
N GLY A 483 21.17 -13.96 -13.38
CA GLY A 483 20.69 -12.57 -13.45
C GLY A 483 19.35 -12.36 -14.15
N GLY A 484 18.68 -13.43 -14.58
CA GLY A 484 17.31 -13.38 -15.07
C GLY A 484 16.33 -13.03 -13.95
N ARG A 485 15.32 -12.21 -14.24
CA ARG A 485 14.27 -11.88 -13.26
C ARG A 485 13.07 -12.80 -13.41
N VAL A 486 12.53 -13.29 -12.29
CA VAL A 486 11.26 -14.03 -12.27
C VAL A 486 10.25 -13.28 -11.43
N ARG A 487 9.29 -12.65 -12.09
CA ARG A 487 8.22 -11.90 -11.41
C ARG A 487 7.31 -12.85 -10.64
N GLY A 488 6.78 -12.37 -9.51
CA GLY A 488 5.79 -13.08 -8.70
C GLY A 488 6.33 -14.18 -7.78
N ASN A 489 7.64 -14.45 -7.79
CA ASN A 489 8.30 -15.41 -6.89
C ASN A 489 9.26 -14.67 -5.94
N MET A 490 8.72 -13.88 -5.00
CA MET A 490 9.52 -12.94 -4.20
C MET A 490 10.61 -13.64 -3.38
N LEU A 491 10.26 -14.62 -2.55
CA LEU A 491 11.26 -15.26 -1.70
C LEU A 491 12.27 -16.06 -2.54
N PRO A 492 11.86 -16.93 -3.49
CA PRO A 492 12.81 -17.60 -4.38
C PRO A 492 13.76 -16.64 -5.11
N ASP A 493 13.25 -15.50 -5.59
CA ASP A 493 14.06 -14.50 -6.29
C ASP A 493 15.12 -13.89 -5.38
N VAL A 494 14.77 -13.46 -4.17
CA VAL A 494 15.74 -12.90 -3.21
C VAL A 494 16.79 -13.95 -2.81
N LEU A 495 16.36 -15.17 -2.48
CA LEU A 495 17.27 -16.22 -2.04
C LEU A 495 18.24 -16.66 -3.14
N THR A 496 17.76 -16.76 -4.39
CA THR A 496 18.59 -17.19 -5.52
C THR A 496 19.44 -16.07 -6.12
N SER A 497 18.86 -14.90 -6.38
CA SER A 497 19.58 -13.81 -7.08
C SER A 497 20.51 -13.04 -6.14
N GLN A 498 20.03 -12.67 -4.94
CA GLN A 498 20.76 -11.82 -4.00
C GLN A 498 21.58 -12.64 -2.99
N LEU A 499 20.99 -13.69 -2.41
CA LEU A 499 21.68 -14.54 -1.43
C LEU A 499 22.46 -15.71 -2.04
N ARG A 500 22.39 -15.86 -3.37
CA ARG A 500 23.20 -16.80 -4.15
C ARG A 500 22.99 -18.27 -3.77
N ASP A 501 21.77 -18.66 -3.42
CA ASP A 501 21.39 -20.07 -3.29
C ASP A 501 20.73 -20.58 -4.60
N PRO A 502 21.44 -21.37 -5.42
CA PRO A 502 20.91 -21.88 -6.70
C PRO A 502 19.73 -22.86 -6.54
N GLU A 503 19.56 -23.45 -5.36
CA GLU A 503 18.49 -24.43 -5.10
C GLU A 503 17.33 -23.84 -4.28
N ALA A 504 17.39 -22.56 -3.88
CA ALA A 504 16.34 -21.94 -3.07
C ALA A 504 14.97 -21.86 -3.76
N ALA A 505 14.96 -21.85 -5.09
CA ALA A 505 13.73 -21.82 -5.88
C ALA A 505 13.18 -23.21 -6.25
N ALA A 506 13.83 -24.29 -5.79
CA ALA A 506 13.36 -25.66 -6.04
C ALA A 506 12.17 -26.04 -5.15
N PRO A 507 12.19 -25.81 -3.82
CA PRO A 507 11.05 -26.14 -2.96
C PRO A 507 9.84 -25.25 -3.27
N VAL A 508 8.64 -25.75 -3.01
CA VAL A 508 7.36 -25.05 -3.20
C VAL A 508 6.98 -24.34 -1.90
N GLY A 509 6.62 -23.07 -1.98
CA GLY A 509 6.20 -22.28 -0.83
C GLY A 509 4.83 -21.63 -1.01
N LEU A 510 4.18 -21.34 0.10
CA LEU A 510 3.05 -20.42 0.15
C LEU A 510 3.43 -19.14 0.89
N ARG A 511 3.52 -18.05 0.14
CA ARG A 511 3.74 -16.72 0.70
C ARG A 511 2.43 -16.13 1.16
N VAL A 512 2.35 -15.78 2.44
CA VAL A 512 1.30 -14.88 2.93
C VAL A 512 1.55 -13.50 2.34
N MET A 513 0.80 -13.15 1.29
CA MET A 513 0.88 -11.85 0.65
C MET A 513 0.29 -10.77 1.53
N ARG A 514 -0.88 -11.07 2.11
CA ARG A 514 -1.66 -10.19 2.96
C ARG A 514 -2.40 -11.05 3.98
N ILE A 515 -2.43 -10.59 5.22
CA ILE A 515 -3.34 -11.10 6.25
C ILE A 515 -4.06 -9.90 6.85
N ALA A 516 -5.37 -9.98 6.93
CA ALA A 516 -6.23 -8.88 7.34
C ALA A 516 -7.28 -9.40 8.33
N THR A 517 -7.36 -8.77 9.49
CA THR A 517 -8.41 -9.02 10.48
C THR A 517 -9.18 -7.75 10.72
N HIS A 518 -10.50 -7.86 10.75
CA HIS A 518 -11.43 -6.77 10.99
C HIS A 518 -11.02 -5.94 12.21
N ARG A 519 -10.99 -4.58 12.12
CA ARG A 519 -10.56 -3.70 13.22
C ARG A 519 -11.22 -4.03 14.56
N ALA A 520 -12.55 -4.15 14.58
CA ALA A 520 -13.34 -4.49 15.76
C ALA A 520 -13.03 -5.86 16.41
N ALA A 521 -12.33 -6.76 15.72
CA ALA A 521 -11.98 -8.09 16.20
C ALA A 521 -10.45 -8.32 16.33
N ARG A 522 -9.63 -7.27 16.17
CA ARG A 522 -8.17 -7.38 16.33
C ARG A 522 -7.79 -7.71 17.78
N SER A 523 -6.55 -8.19 17.95
CA SER A 523 -5.98 -8.54 19.27
C SER A 523 -6.72 -9.66 20.01
N ARG A 524 -7.48 -10.50 19.28
CA ARG A 524 -8.20 -11.69 19.80
C ARG A 524 -7.69 -13.01 19.23
N GLY A 525 -6.47 -13.02 18.70
CA GLY A 525 -5.84 -14.24 18.17
C GLY A 525 -6.35 -14.73 16.80
N LEU A 526 -7.32 -14.07 16.17
CA LEU A 526 -7.88 -14.48 14.85
C LEU A 526 -6.82 -14.60 13.74
N GLY A 527 -5.88 -13.67 13.66
CA GLY A 527 -4.79 -13.74 12.67
C GLY A 527 -3.90 -14.97 12.88
N SER A 528 -3.55 -15.26 14.13
CA SER A 528 -2.76 -16.45 14.48
C SER A 528 -3.56 -17.74 14.24
N ALA A 529 -4.84 -17.76 14.61
CA ALA A 529 -5.74 -18.89 14.38
C ALA A 529 -5.89 -19.20 12.88
N LEU A 530 -6.02 -18.17 12.04
CA LEU A 530 -6.06 -18.33 10.59
C LEU A 530 -4.77 -18.94 10.06
N LEU A 531 -3.60 -18.45 10.47
CA LEU A 531 -2.31 -19.03 10.05
C LEU A 531 -2.14 -20.48 10.51
N SER A 532 -2.56 -20.80 11.74
CA SER A 532 -2.53 -22.17 12.26
C SER A 532 -3.48 -23.08 11.48
N ALA A 533 -4.66 -22.60 11.07
CA ALA A 533 -5.59 -23.36 10.25
C ALA A 533 -5.04 -23.59 8.83
N VAL A 534 -4.35 -22.61 8.24
CA VAL A 534 -3.64 -22.77 6.97
C VAL A 534 -2.52 -23.81 7.09
N GLU A 535 -1.73 -23.76 8.16
CA GLU A 535 -0.69 -24.76 8.41
C GLU A 535 -1.27 -26.17 8.53
N ALA A 536 -2.40 -26.30 9.23
CA ALA A 536 -3.08 -27.59 9.43
C ALA A 536 -3.68 -28.19 8.14
N GLU A 537 -3.65 -27.49 7.00
CA GLU A 537 -3.97 -28.07 5.70
C GLU A 537 -2.94 -29.13 5.26
N PHE A 538 -1.71 -29.03 5.77
CA PHE A 538 -0.56 -29.82 5.35
C PHE A 538 -0.10 -30.77 6.44
N ASP A 539 0.27 -31.99 6.06
CA ASP A 539 0.93 -32.93 6.96
C ASP A 539 2.44 -32.66 7.08
N SER A 540 3.17 -33.55 7.77
CA SER A 540 4.61 -33.40 7.99
C SER A 540 5.48 -33.59 6.74
N ASP A 541 4.93 -34.16 5.68
CA ASP A 541 5.61 -34.28 4.38
C ASP A 541 5.27 -33.09 3.47
N GLY A 542 4.39 -32.19 3.92
CA GLY A 542 3.91 -31.03 3.17
C GLY A 542 2.77 -31.38 2.22
N ASP A 543 2.23 -32.60 2.28
CA ASP A 543 1.12 -33.03 1.45
C ASP A 543 -0.20 -32.52 2.05
N MET A 544 -1.13 -32.13 1.19
CA MET A 544 -2.47 -31.76 1.65
C MET A 544 -3.25 -33.01 2.10
N GLY A 545 -3.87 -32.94 3.28
CA GLY A 545 -4.66 -34.05 3.81
C GLY A 545 -5.95 -34.37 3.03
N ASP A 546 -6.49 -35.58 3.25
CA ASP A 546 -7.66 -36.18 2.56
C ASP A 546 -8.98 -35.36 2.62
N GLY A 547 -9.06 -34.30 3.42
CA GLY A 547 -10.21 -33.37 3.46
C GLY A 547 -10.21 -32.32 2.34
N GLY A 548 -9.17 -32.31 1.50
CA GLY A 548 -8.96 -31.32 0.45
C GLY A 548 -9.70 -31.67 -0.85
N ALA A 549 -10.86 -31.05 -1.12
CA ALA A 549 -11.49 -31.01 -2.44
C ALA A 549 -10.47 -30.96 -3.59
N SER A 550 -10.68 -31.85 -4.57
CA SER A 550 -9.90 -32.09 -5.78
C SER A 550 -10.05 -30.95 -6.80
N ASP A 551 -9.65 -29.74 -6.42
CA ASP A 551 -9.56 -28.65 -7.39
C ASP A 551 -8.15 -28.59 -7.98
N ASP A 552 -8.04 -28.49 -9.32
CA ASP A 552 -6.77 -28.44 -10.07
C ASP A 552 -5.91 -27.20 -9.72
N THR A 553 -6.39 -26.34 -8.83
CA THR A 553 -5.74 -25.14 -8.29
C THR A 553 -5.03 -25.37 -6.95
N ALA A 554 -5.19 -26.55 -6.33
CA ALA A 554 -4.52 -26.86 -5.08
C ALA A 554 -2.99 -26.85 -5.27
N PRO A 555 -2.23 -26.06 -4.48
CA PRO A 555 -0.78 -26.19 -4.46
C PRO A 555 -0.53 -27.59 -3.89
N GLY A 556 -0.03 -28.54 -4.69
CA GLY A 556 0.15 -29.94 -4.26
C GLY A 556 0.96 -30.11 -2.97
N ALA A 557 2.18 -30.65 -3.04
CA ALA A 557 3.06 -30.60 -1.88
C ALA A 557 3.56 -29.15 -1.65
N VAL A 558 3.52 -28.68 -0.40
CA VAL A 558 4.04 -27.36 0.03
C VAL A 558 5.11 -27.57 1.08
N ASP A 559 6.32 -27.08 0.79
CA ASP A 559 7.48 -27.27 1.64
C ASP A 559 7.59 -26.25 2.77
N TYR A 560 7.07 -25.03 2.57
CA TYR A 560 7.17 -23.96 3.57
C TYR A 560 6.07 -22.89 3.42
N LEU A 561 5.74 -22.24 4.52
CA LEU A 561 5.05 -20.95 4.53
C LEU A 561 6.07 -19.82 4.60
N CYS A 562 5.82 -18.69 3.96
CA CYS A 562 6.70 -17.52 4.09
C CYS A 562 5.95 -16.20 4.09
N VAL A 563 6.67 -15.13 4.43
CA VAL A 563 6.17 -13.76 4.40
C VAL A 563 7.32 -12.81 4.08
N GLY A 564 7.01 -11.69 3.43
CA GLY A 564 7.89 -10.54 3.31
C GLY A 564 7.12 -9.26 3.59
N TYR A 565 7.63 -8.41 4.50
CA TYR A 565 6.93 -7.21 4.96
C TYR A 565 7.93 -6.13 5.44
N GLY A 566 7.48 -4.87 5.47
CA GLY A 566 8.21 -3.77 6.11
C GLY A 566 8.31 -3.99 7.62
N ALA A 567 9.52 -4.15 8.12
CA ALA A 567 9.77 -4.67 9.46
C ALA A 567 9.37 -3.66 10.54
N THR A 568 8.57 -4.14 11.48
CA THR A 568 8.23 -3.46 12.74
C THR A 568 8.40 -4.46 13.89
N PRO A 569 8.68 -3.99 15.12
CA PRO A 569 8.81 -4.88 16.28
C PRO A 569 7.56 -5.75 16.50
N GLU A 570 6.37 -5.20 16.30
CA GLU A 570 5.08 -5.88 16.48
C GLU A 570 4.90 -7.01 15.48
N LEU A 571 5.17 -6.76 14.19
CA LEU A 571 5.06 -7.79 13.15
C LEU A 571 6.13 -8.88 13.33
N LEU A 572 7.38 -8.51 13.66
CA LEU A 572 8.43 -9.48 13.96
C LEU A 572 8.02 -10.41 15.10
N SER A 573 7.43 -9.86 16.17
CA SER A 573 6.92 -10.63 17.29
C SER A 573 5.77 -11.55 16.87
N PHE A 574 4.79 -11.04 16.10
CA PHE A 574 3.66 -11.81 15.59
C PHE A 574 4.11 -13.03 14.77
N TRP A 575 5.00 -12.82 13.79
CA TRP A 575 5.48 -13.90 12.92
C TRP A 575 6.37 -14.90 13.67
N ARG A 576 7.21 -14.41 14.59
CA ARG A 576 8.02 -15.28 15.47
C ARG A 576 7.14 -16.16 16.36
N ALA A 577 6.08 -15.61 16.94
CA ALA A 577 5.13 -16.38 17.75
C ALA A 577 4.40 -17.45 16.90
N GLY A 578 4.15 -17.15 15.62
CA GLY A 578 3.71 -18.10 14.61
C GLY A 578 4.79 -19.08 14.13
N GLY A 579 5.97 -19.13 14.76
CA GLY A 579 7.08 -20.05 14.45
C GLY A 579 7.84 -19.77 13.15
N TYR A 580 7.64 -18.60 12.54
CA TYR A 580 8.43 -18.18 11.38
C TYR A 580 9.82 -17.74 11.83
N ARG A 581 10.83 -18.08 11.03
CA ARG A 581 12.24 -17.78 11.28
C ARG A 581 12.74 -16.74 10.29
N THR A 582 13.46 -15.73 10.78
CA THR A 582 14.05 -14.70 9.90
C THR A 582 15.20 -15.27 9.08
N VAL A 583 15.09 -15.15 7.76
CA VAL A 583 16.12 -15.59 6.79
C VAL A 583 16.80 -14.43 6.08
N HIS A 584 16.14 -13.26 6.03
CA HIS A 584 16.68 -12.09 5.39
C HIS A 584 16.13 -10.80 6.02
N LEU A 585 17.01 -9.81 6.15
CA LEU A 585 16.66 -8.42 6.39
C LEU A 585 17.30 -7.62 5.26
N SER A 586 16.47 -6.91 4.49
CA SER A 586 16.89 -6.17 3.29
C SER A 586 17.90 -5.09 3.64
N ALA A 587 18.96 -4.97 2.85
CA ALA A 587 19.97 -3.91 3.00
C ALA A 587 19.51 -2.55 2.45
N THR A 588 18.44 -2.51 1.65
CA THR A 588 17.83 -1.28 1.17
C THR A 588 16.45 -1.10 1.77
N ARG A 589 16.12 0.15 2.08
CA ARG A 589 14.76 0.55 2.44
C ARG A 589 13.87 0.43 1.22
N ASN A 590 12.60 0.09 1.44
CA ASN A 590 11.61 0.18 0.39
C ASN A 590 11.32 1.66 0.10
N ASP A 591 11.42 2.10 -1.15
CA ASP A 591 11.19 3.48 -1.58
C ASP A 591 9.78 3.98 -1.20
N ASP A 592 8.79 3.08 -1.20
CA ASP A 592 7.39 3.40 -0.90
C ASP A 592 7.11 3.55 0.61
N SER A 593 7.79 2.80 1.49
CA SER A 593 7.51 2.82 2.94
C SER A 593 8.62 3.45 3.78
N GLY A 594 9.83 3.57 3.23
CA GLY A 594 11.04 3.94 3.96
C GLY A 594 11.48 2.90 5.01
N GLU A 595 10.87 1.71 5.04
CA GLU A 595 11.16 0.64 6.01
C GLU A 595 12.11 -0.41 5.44
N TYR A 596 12.86 -1.08 6.31
CA TYR A 596 13.62 -2.27 5.94
C TYR A 596 12.69 -3.47 5.86
N SER A 597 12.79 -4.28 4.81
CA SER A 597 11.95 -5.47 4.65
C SER A 597 12.55 -6.68 5.36
N ALA A 598 11.75 -7.38 6.17
CA ALA A 598 12.11 -8.69 6.73
C ALA A 598 11.45 -9.81 5.92
N LEU A 599 12.21 -10.86 5.62
CA LEU A 599 11.69 -12.11 5.06
C LEU A 599 11.82 -13.22 6.10
N MET A 600 10.72 -13.93 6.30
CA MET A 600 10.64 -15.03 7.26
C MET A 600 9.97 -16.24 6.63
N LEU A 601 10.36 -17.43 7.06
CA LEU A 601 9.74 -18.69 6.62
C LEU A 601 9.49 -19.63 7.78
N ARG A 602 8.47 -20.48 7.63
CA ARG A 602 8.15 -21.60 8.51
C ARG A 602 8.17 -22.88 7.66
N PRO A 603 9.03 -23.86 7.95
CA PRO A 603 9.07 -25.11 7.21
C PRO A 603 7.83 -25.98 7.51
N LEU A 604 7.35 -26.70 6.50
CA LEU A 604 6.25 -27.67 6.58
C LEU A 604 6.71 -29.09 6.22
N SER A 605 7.72 -29.22 5.34
CA SER A 605 8.29 -30.50 4.91
C SER A 605 9.78 -30.63 5.26
N PRO A 606 10.40 -31.82 5.13
CA PRO A 606 11.85 -31.98 5.25
C PRO A 606 12.66 -31.11 4.27
N ALA A 607 12.15 -30.89 3.06
CA ALA A 607 12.80 -30.01 2.07
C ALA A 607 12.71 -28.54 2.50
N GLY A 608 11.59 -28.15 3.11
CA GLY A 608 11.40 -26.86 3.74
C GLY A 608 12.34 -26.63 4.91
N GLU A 609 12.49 -27.61 5.81
CA GLU A 609 13.40 -27.53 6.95
C GLU A 609 14.85 -27.38 6.47
N ALA A 610 15.27 -28.17 5.47
CA ALA A 610 16.60 -28.04 4.88
C ALA A 610 16.83 -26.66 4.23
N LEU A 611 15.78 -26.00 3.71
CA LEU A 611 15.85 -24.61 3.22
C LEU A 611 15.95 -23.62 4.38
N ALA A 612 15.12 -23.78 5.40
CA ALA A 612 15.13 -22.96 6.59
C ALA A 612 16.50 -22.94 7.26
N GLU A 613 17.06 -24.12 7.55
CA GLU A 613 18.33 -24.27 8.25
C GLU A 613 19.48 -23.60 7.50
N ARG A 614 19.63 -23.86 6.20
CA ARG A 614 20.73 -23.28 5.41
C ARG A 614 20.61 -21.76 5.28
N GLN A 615 19.39 -21.24 5.11
CA GLN A 615 19.17 -19.80 4.95
C GLN A 615 19.33 -19.04 6.28
N VAL A 616 18.83 -19.59 7.38
CA VAL A 616 19.06 -19.03 8.72
C VAL A 616 20.54 -19.10 9.09
N ALA A 617 21.24 -20.20 8.78
CA ALA A 617 22.68 -20.30 9.01
C ALA A 617 23.46 -19.25 8.20
N TRP A 618 23.06 -19.02 6.94
CA TRP A 618 23.65 -17.97 6.10
C TRP A 618 23.37 -16.57 6.65
N PHE A 619 22.14 -16.30 7.08
CA PHE A 619 21.76 -15.05 7.76
C PHE A 619 22.65 -14.77 8.97
N ARG A 620 22.78 -15.73 9.90
CA ARG A 620 23.62 -15.60 11.11
C ARG A 620 25.09 -15.29 10.79
N ARG A 621 25.63 -15.86 9.71
CA ARG A 621 27.02 -15.64 9.30
C ARG A 621 27.27 -14.22 8.79
N ARG A 622 26.30 -13.62 8.08
CA ARG A 622 26.49 -12.32 7.42
C ARG A 622 25.96 -11.13 8.22
N ILE A 623 24.91 -11.32 9.02
CA ILE A 623 24.13 -10.21 9.60
C ILE A 623 24.98 -9.26 10.44
N GLY A 624 25.95 -9.77 11.21
CA GLY A 624 26.84 -8.92 12.02
C GLY A 624 27.66 -7.93 11.19
N SER A 625 28.07 -8.29 9.97
CA SER A 625 28.78 -7.37 9.07
C SER A 625 27.82 -6.41 8.37
N VAL A 626 26.62 -6.88 8.02
CA VAL A 626 25.60 -6.03 7.38
C VAL A 626 25.10 -4.95 8.33
N LEU A 627 24.90 -5.28 9.62
CA LEU A 627 24.53 -4.31 10.66
C LEU A 627 25.57 -3.22 10.87
N ALA A 628 26.84 -3.51 10.65
CA ALA A 628 27.93 -2.53 10.78
C ALA A 628 28.13 -1.67 9.51
N ASP A 629 27.31 -1.87 8.47
CA ASP A 629 27.41 -1.23 7.17
C ASP A 629 26.00 -0.86 6.67
N ALA A 630 25.44 -1.56 5.68
CA ALA A 630 24.15 -1.21 5.07
C ALA A 630 22.92 -1.18 6.01
N LEU A 631 23.02 -1.70 7.23
CA LEU A 631 21.96 -1.67 8.25
C LEU A 631 22.39 -0.95 9.53
N ASP A 632 23.36 -0.02 9.44
CA ASP A 632 23.87 0.75 10.57
C ASP A 632 22.86 1.77 11.15
N ASP A 633 21.84 2.13 10.38
CA ASP A 633 20.73 3.01 10.73
C ASP A 633 19.41 2.27 10.97
N ALA A 634 19.42 0.93 10.95
CA ALA A 634 18.25 0.12 11.27
C ALA A 634 17.82 0.33 12.72
N ASP A 635 16.51 0.37 12.95
CA ASP A 635 15.96 0.53 14.29
C ASP A 635 16.43 -0.64 15.20
N PRO A 636 16.98 -0.36 16.39
CA PRO A 636 17.44 -1.39 17.32
C PRO A 636 16.38 -2.43 17.68
N ASP A 637 15.11 -2.03 17.78
CA ASP A 637 13.99 -2.91 18.09
C ASP A 637 13.66 -3.85 16.92
N ILE A 638 13.84 -3.40 15.68
CA ILE A 638 13.75 -4.25 14.48
C ILE A 638 14.90 -5.27 14.47
N VAL A 639 16.13 -4.84 14.73
CA VAL A 639 17.31 -5.72 14.69
C VAL A 639 17.21 -6.82 15.74
N ARG A 640 16.89 -6.48 17.00
CA ARG A 640 16.77 -7.49 18.05
C ARG A 640 15.62 -8.46 17.79
N GLY A 641 14.49 -7.97 17.26
CA GLY A 641 13.36 -8.82 16.86
C GLY A 641 13.74 -9.80 15.75
N ALA A 642 14.45 -9.33 14.72
CA ALA A 642 14.93 -10.15 13.61
C ALA A 642 15.96 -11.21 14.05
N LEU A 643 16.91 -10.84 14.93
CA LEU A 643 17.88 -11.79 15.47
C LEU A 643 17.20 -12.85 16.34
N ALA A 644 16.32 -12.44 17.24
CA ALA A 644 15.60 -13.36 18.13
C ALA A 644 14.67 -14.32 17.35
N ALA A 645 14.11 -13.87 16.22
CA ALA A 645 13.30 -14.70 15.33
C ALA A 645 14.14 -15.64 14.43
N ALA A 646 15.36 -15.25 14.03
CA ALA A 646 16.30 -16.17 13.40
C ALA A 646 16.74 -17.29 14.35
N GLY A 647 16.82 -16.99 15.65
CA GLY A 647 17.14 -17.94 16.71
C GLY A 647 18.56 -18.52 16.63
N GLY A 648 18.81 -19.60 17.36
CA GLY A 648 20.02 -20.44 17.33
C GLY A 648 21.29 -19.76 17.83
N THR A 649 22.45 -20.26 17.40
CA THR A 649 23.74 -19.87 18.00
C THR A 649 24.81 -19.59 16.95
N VAL A 650 25.83 -18.83 17.37
CA VAL A 650 27.05 -18.57 16.61
C VAL A 650 28.27 -18.93 17.47
N PRO A 651 29.32 -19.50 16.86
CA PRO A 651 30.53 -19.80 17.61
C PRO A 651 31.17 -18.49 18.08
N LEU A 652 31.54 -18.47 19.36
CA LEU A 652 32.21 -17.33 19.98
C LEU A 652 33.68 -17.27 19.59
N ASP A 653 34.38 -18.42 19.63
CA ASP A 653 35.81 -18.56 19.30
C ASP A 653 36.65 -17.40 19.86
N LEU A 654 36.53 -17.18 21.18
CA LEU A 654 37.25 -16.14 21.90
C LEU A 654 38.48 -16.74 22.57
N SER A 655 39.62 -16.09 22.32
CA SER A 655 40.88 -16.39 23.00
C SER A 655 40.81 -15.98 24.48
N ALA A 656 41.74 -16.51 25.29
CA ALA A 656 41.89 -16.10 26.70
C ALA A 656 42.07 -14.58 26.85
N ALA A 657 42.84 -13.93 25.97
CA ALA A 657 43.05 -12.48 25.99
C ALA A 657 41.75 -11.71 25.70
N GLU A 658 40.93 -12.21 24.79
CA GLU A 658 39.64 -11.62 24.45
C GLU A 658 38.64 -11.74 25.60
N TRP A 659 38.58 -12.90 26.26
CA TRP A 659 37.77 -13.07 27.47
C TRP A 659 38.18 -12.10 28.58
N ARG A 660 39.48 -11.95 28.85
CA ARG A 660 39.97 -10.96 29.82
C ARG A 660 39.58 -9.53 29.45
N THR A 661 39.55 -9.21 28.16
CA THR A 661 39.13 -7.89 27.69
C THR A 661 37.65 -7.63 27.97
N VAL A 662 36.79 -8.62 27.70
CA VAL A 662 35.34 -8.51 27.98
C VAL A 662 35.08 -8.43 29.48
N VAL A 663 35.71 -9.32 30.27
CA VAL A 663 35.60 -9.31 31.74
C VAL A 663 36.07 -7.97 32.30
N GLY A 664 37.20 -7.48 31.82
CA GLY A 664 37.75 -6.19 32.22
C GLY A 664 36.81 -5.03 31.94
N ALA A 665 36.06 -5.03 30.83
CA ALA A 665 35.07 -3.99 30.55
C ALA A 665 33.76 -4.15 31.35
N ALA A 666 33.39 -5.38 31.71
CA ALA A 666 32.15 -5.65 32.46
C ALA A 666 32.31 -5.43 33.98
N TYR A 667 33.47 -5.80 34.53
CA TYR A 667 33.73 -5.82 35.97
C TYR A 667 34.88 -4.92 36.42
N GLY A 668 35.74 -4.47 35.50
CA GLY A 668 36.98 -3.75 35.81
C GLY A 668 37.16 -2.44 35.03
N PRO A 669 38.42 -2.01 34.79
CA PRO A 669 38.74 -0.76 34.08
C PRO A 669 38.88 -0.92 32.56
N GLY A 670 38.51 -2.07 32.00
CA GLY A 670 38.65 -2.38 30.58
C GLY A 670 37.73 -1.53 29.68
N LEU A 671 38.09 -1.41 28.41
CA LEU A 671 37.35 -0.61 27.44
C LEU A 671 36.93 -1.46 26.23
N TYR A 672 35.67 -1.34 25.83
CA TYR A 672 35.14 -1.94 24.59
C TYR A 672 35.99 -1.59 23.36
N ASP A 673 36.38 -0.31 23.22
CA ASP A 673 37.06 0.22 22.05
C ASP A 673 38.45 -0.41 21.82
N ALA A 674 39.05 -1.05 22.84
CA ALA A 674 40.35 -1.71 22.72
C ALA A 674 40.29 -3.00 21.88
N ALA A 675 39.17 -3.72 21.90
CA ALA A 675 38.95 -4.92 21.09
C ALA A 675 37.45 -5.19 20.86
N PRO A 676 36.81 -4.55 19.86
CA PRO A 676 35.36 -4.69 19.61
C PRO A 676 34.89 -6.10 19.20
N ARG A 677 35.75 -6.90 18.57
CA ARG A 677 35.43 -8.25 18.04
C ARG A 677 34.75 -9.17 19.06
N PRO A 678 35.33 -9.42 20.26
CA PRO A 678 34.71 -10.31 21.25
C PRO A 678 33.34 -9.84 21.73
N PHE A 679 33.17 -8.53 21.92
CA PHE A 679 31.89 -7.93 22.28
C PHE A 679 30.84 -8.19 21.20
N ARG A 680 31.18 -7.98 19.92
CA ARG A 680 30.28 -8.26 18.78
C ARG A 680 29.84 -9.72 18.72
N ARG A 681 30.77 -10.65 18.93
CA ARG A 681 30.47 -12.10 18.94
C ARG A 681 29.51 -12.47 20.07
N LEU A 682 29.74 -11.94 21.27
CA LEU A 682 28.88 -12.17 22.43
C LEU A 682 27.51 -11.53 22.29
N ALA A 683 27.43 -10.27 21.84
CA ALA A 683 26.16 -9.58 21.61
C ALA A 683 25.31 -10.32 20.57
N LEU A 684 25.92 -10.70 19.43
CA LEU A 684 25.22 -11.44 18.39
C LEU A 684 24.70 -12.78 18.92
N ARG A 685 25.52 -13.53 19.66
CA ARG A 685 25.09 -14.80 20.27
C ARG A 685 23.95 -14.60 21.27
N ALA A 686 24.07 -13.61 22.15
CA ALA A 686 23.07 -13.34 23.18
C ALA A 686 21.70 -13.00 22.57
N LEU A 687 21.67 -12.14 21.55
CA LEU A 687 20.44 -11.72 20.87
C LEU A 687 19.83 -12.85 20.02
N LEU A 688 20.65 -13.68 19.37
CA LEU A 688 20.17 -14.86 18.63
C LEU A 688 19.57 -15.93 19.57
N GLU A 689 20.20 -16.17 20.74
CA GLU A 689 19.71 -17.13 21.73
C GLU A 689 18.54 -16.59 22.57
N GLY A 690 18.20 -15.30 22.45
CA GLY A 690 17.16 -14.66 23.26
C GLY A 690 17.52 -14.62 24.75
N THR A 691 18.79 -14.33 25.08
CA THR A 691 19.22 -14.18 26.46
C THR A 691 18.47 -13.03 27.12
N ALA A 692 17.92 -13.26 28.32
CA ALA A 692 17.16 -12.26 29.06
C ALA A 692 18.05 -11.08 29.49
N LEU A 693 18.04 -10.03 28.68
CA LEU A 693 18.52 -8.70 29.01
C LEU A 693 17.32 -7.76 29.04
N ASP A 694 17.44 -6.62 29.73
CA ASP A 694 16.45 -5.56 29.56
C ASP A 694 16.54 -4.94 28.15
N ALA A 695 15.45 -4.31 27.72
CA ALA A 695 15.35 -3.78 26.36
C ALA A 695 16.42 -2.70 26.07
N ASP A 696 16.81 -1.92 27.06
CA ASP A 696 17.77 -0.83 26.87
C ASP A 696 19.20 -1.37 26.71
N ALA A 697 19.54 -2.43 27.44
CA ALA A 697 20.76 -3.20 27.24
C ALA A 697 20.79 -3.83 25.84
N GLU A 698 19.71 -4.46 25.38
CA GLU A 698 19.64 -5.01 24.02
C GLU A 698 19.84 -3.93 22.95
N ARG A 699 19.16 -2.78 23.09
CA ARG A 699 19.31 -1.63 22.18
C ARG A 699 20.74 -1.09 22.16
N LEU A 700 21.37 -1.02 23.32
CA LEU A 700 22.77 -0.61 23.45
C LEU A 700 23.72 -1.60 22.77
N LEU A 701 23.50 -2.90 22.93
CA LEU A 701 24.25 -3.93 22.20
C LEU A 701 24.06 -3.78 20.68
N VAL A 702 22.85 -3.49 20.21
CA VAL A 702 22.62 -3.26 18.79
C VAL A 702 23.34 -1.99 18.32
N ARG A 703 23.00 -0.81 18.86
CA ARG A 703 23.53 0.47 18.37
C ARG A 703 25.03 0.58 18.50
N LYS A 704 25.55 0.30 19.69
CA LYS A 704 26.98 0.51 19.96
C LYS A 704 27.82 -0.64 19.42
N VAL A 705 27.42 -1.88 19.69
CA VAL A 705 28.28 -3.03 19.44
C VAL A 705 28.14 -3.56 18.03
N LEU A 706 26.91 -3.84 17.59
CA LEU A 706 26.65 -4.46 16.28
C LEU A 706 26.66 -3.45 15.13
N GLN A 707 26.06 -2.27 15.31
CA GLN A 707 26.03 -1.19 14.31
C GLN A 707 27.24 -0.25 14.38
N ALA A 708 28.11 -0.45 15.37
CA ALA A 708 29.38 0.26 15.50
C ALA A 708 29.26 1.80 15.56
N ARG A 709 28.12 2.34 16.04
CA ARG A 709 27.91 3.78 16.07
C ARG A 709 28.87 4.51 17.02
N PRO A 710 29.26 5.76 16.71
CA PRO A 710 30.00 6.63 17.63
C PRO A 710 29.31 6.77 18.98
N TRP A 711 30.09 6.90 20.05
CA TRP A 711 29.53 6.98 21.41
C TRP A 711 28.57 8.15 21.59
N ASP A 712 28.88 9.31 21.02
CA ASP A 712 28.08 10.51 21.21
C ASP A 712 26.70 10.37 20.53
N GLU A 713 26.64 9.76 19.34
CA GLU A 713 25.37 9.41 18.69
C GLU A 713 24.56 8.40 19.52
N VAL A 714 25.19 7.37 20.08
CA VAL A 714 24.50 6.37 20.92
C VAL A 714 23.94 7.02 22.19
N VAL A 715 24.65 8.00 22.74
CA VAL A 715 24.20 8.76 23.92
C VAL A 715 22.94 9.52 23.60
N ASP A 716 22.91 10.23 22.48
CA ASP A 716 21.76 11.02 22.04
C ASP A 716 20.58 10.12 21.66
N ASP A 717 20.82 9.10 20.82
CA ASP A 717 19.79 8.18 20.32
C ASP A 717 19.08 7.39 21.43
N LEU A 718 19.82 6.94 22.44
CA LEU A 718 19.30 6.12 23.53
C LEU A 718 19.03 6.93 24.81
N GLY A 719 19.16 8.26 24.76
CA GLY A 719 18.80 9.14 25.88
C GLY A 719 19.70 9.03 27.11
N TYR A 720 20.98 8.70 26.94
CA TYR A 720 21.92 8.68 28.07
C TYR A 720 22.36 10.10 28.45
N VAL A 721 22.54 10.35 29.76
CA VAL A 721 22.95 11.68 30.26
C VAL A 721 24.40 12.04 29.89
N SER A 722 25.25 11.03 29.66
CA SER A 722 26.65 11.24 29.24
C SER A 722 27.27 9.98 28.64
N ARG A 723 28.34 10.16 27.86
CA ARG A 723 29.19 9.07 27.37
C ARG A 723 29.68 8.13 28.47
N ARG A 724 30.07 8.66 29.63
CA ARG A 724 30.53 7.83 30.76
C ARG A 724 29.42 6.95 31.31
N SER A 725 28.19 7.47 31.38
CA SER A 725 27.02 6.70 31.80
C SER A 725 26.70 5.58 30.81
N CYS A 726 26.73 5.88 29.52
CA CYS A 726 26.49 4.90 28.46
C CYS A 726 27.56 3.79 28.45
N MET A 727 28.84 4.14 28.61
CA MET A 727 29.93 3.15 28.71
C MET A 727 29.78 2.23 29.93
N ARG A 728 29.31 2.77 31.07
CA ARG A 728 29.02 1.96 32.27
C ARG A 728 27.86 1.01 32.03
N ALA A 729 26.76 1.50 31.43
CA ALA A 729 25.62 0.67 31.06
C ALA A 729 26.03 -0.46 30.11
N LEU A 730 26.96 -0.21 29.18
CA LEU A 730 27.52 -1.26 28.32
C LEU A 730 28.25 -2.32 29.16
N GLY A 731 29.11 -1.92 30.10
CA GLY A 731 29.78 -2.85 31.01
C GLY A 731 28.79 -3.70 31.82
N ASP A 732 27.76 -3.06 32.38
CA ASP A 732 26.70 -3.73 33.15
C ASP A 732 25.92 -4.73 32.28
N ALA A 733 25.61 -4.39 31.03
CA ALA A 733 24.96 -5.29 30.06
C ALA A 733 25.80 -6.53 29.72
N TYR A 734 27.13 -6.46 29.82
CA TYR A 734 28.01 -7.60 29.56
C TYR A 734 28.21 -8.53 30.75
N ARG A 735 27.94 -8.11 31.99
CA ARG A 735 28.03 -8.98 33.18
C ARG A 735 27.23 -10.28 33.05
N PRO A 736 25.92 -10.26 32.73
CA PRO A 736 25.15 -11.49 32.55
C PRO A 736 25.65 -12.32 31.36
N LEU A 737 26.24 -11.70 30.34
CA LEU A 737 26.80 -12.42 29.19
C LEU A 737 28.11 -13.14 29.57
N VAL A 738 28.97 -12.49 30.34
CA VAL A 738 30.19 -13.09 30.87
C VAL A 738 29.84 -14.27 31.79
N ASP A 739 28.90 -14.08 32.71
CA ASP A 739 28.49 -15.12 33.66
C ASP A 739 27.89 -16.34 32.93
N ARG A 740 27.17 -16.10 31.83
CA ARG A 740 26.55 -17.16 31.02
C ARG A 740 27.52 -17.88 30.09
N TYR A 741 28.45 -17.15 29.45
CA TYR A 741 29.23 -17.68 28.33
C TYR A 741 30.74 -17.86 28.62
N GLY A 742 31.26 -17.26 29.69
CA GLY A 742 32.70 -17.11 29.94
C GLY A 742 33.45 -18.34 30.44
N GLY A 743 32.75 -19.39 30.85
CA GLY A 743 33.37 -20.63 31.34
C GLY A 743 34.24 -20.43 32.60
N ASP A 744 35.23 -21.30 32.81
CA ASP A 744 36.13 -21.22 33.99
C ASP A 744 37.05 -20.00 33.94
N LEU A 745 37.62 -19.72 32.77
CA LEU A 745 38.60 -18.65 32.60
C LEU A 745 38.02 -17.27 32.88
N ALA A 746 36.79 -17.00 32.42
CA ALA A 746 36.16 -15.73 32.74
C ALA A 746 35.81 -15.62 34.22
N ARG A 747 35.37 -16.72 34.86
CA ARG A 747 35.08 -16.74 36.31
C ARG A 747 36.32 -16.41 37.13
N GLU A 748 37.45 -17.05 36.85
CA GLU A 748 38.73 -16.73 37.49
C GLU A 748 39.14 -15.26 37.33
N GLU A 749 38.86 -14.66 36.17
CA GLU A 749 39.16 -13.25 35.93
C GLU A 749 38.15 -12.31 36.61
N VAL A 750 36.88 -12.70 36.72
CA VAL A 750 35.83 -11.95 37.42
C VAL A 750 36.13 -11.87 38.91
N ASP A 751 36.59 -12.95 39.53
CA ASP A 751 36.91 -13.00 40.96
C ASP A 751 37.97 -11.96 41.35
N ARG A 752 38.91 -11.66 40.44
CA ARG A 752 39.94 -10.61 40.65
C ARG A 752 39.40 -9.19 40.79
N TYR A 753 38.14 -8.94 40.40
CA TYR A 753 37.49 -7.63 40.52
C TYR A 753 36.40 -7.61 41.61
N ARG A 754 36.10 -8.77 42.21
CA ARG A 754 35.15 -8.91 43.31
C ARG A 754 35.84 -8.92 44.67
N ASP A 755 37.09 -9.37 44.71
CA ASP A 755 38.05 -9.18 45.81
C ASP A 755 38.61 -7.75 45.83
#